data_AF-A0A060YYZ6-F1
#
_entry.id   AF-A0A060YYZ6-F1
#
_cell.length_a   1.000
_cell.length_b   1.000
_cell.length_c   1.000
_cell.angle_alpha   90.00
_cell.angle_beta   90.00
_cell.angle_gamma   90.00
#
_symmetry.space_group_name_H-M   'P 1'
#
loop_
_entity.id
_entity.type
_entity.pdbx_description
1 polymer ?
#
loop_
_entity_poly.entity_id
_entity_poly.type
_entity_poly.pdbx_seq_one_letter_code
_entity_poly.pdbx_strand_id
1 'polypeptide(L)'
;MWCVCLCVCVCVAGQLAGSSSVEMYRQVMLAGCRCVELDCWKGRTAEEEPVITHGFTMTSEICFKEVIEAIAECAFKTSPFPVILSFENHVDSPKQQAKMAEYCRSIFGDALLIDPLEKYPLESGVPLPSPQELMGKILIKNKKSHKPSAAHGNKQLAEHPANQSAAEEQATDEPSSPNNITAGEIEAEDDDDDDGDDCKKTSDEGTAEEREAIATEEMSTLVNYVQPTKFNSFESSKKVNRSYQMSSFVETKALEHLTKSPVEFVEYNKQQLSRIYPKGTRVDSSNYMPQLFWNAGCQLVALNFQTIDLSMQLNLGMYEYNGKSGYRLKPEFMRRPDKHFDPFAESTVDGIVANTVKVKIISGQFLSDKKVGVYIELDMFGLPVDTRRKALKTKTSQSNAINPVWDEEPIIFKKVVLPTLASLRIAAFEEGGKFIGHRIIPVPAIRPGYRYIGLRNEKNQSLILPAVFVYIEVKDYVPDTFADVIEALSNPIRYVNLLEQRSQQLAALTLEEGEEETSKEIEANADQPGLAEPKANLRSAPLENGLSPSPAVTPRTLTNTPQSATTEPTKPAAKTEDMVQSVLIDMKAATLEELRQHKLIVREQKRHYREMKDVVKRHQKKTLEMVKEQTTKYNQAQNQHTRRHNALLKTKQHGKTR
;
A
#
# COMPACT_ATOMS: atom_id res chain seq x y z
N MET A 1 6.82 -11.98 -3.14
CA MET A 1 7.12 -10.58 -3.50
C MET A 1 6.14 -9.63 -2.81
N TRP A 2 6.58 -8.42 -2.46
CA TRP A 2 5.88 -7.44 -1.62
C TRP A 2 5.47 -6.22 -2.45
N CYS A 3 4.36 -5.55 -2.12
CA CYS A 3 4.09 -4.20 -2.64
C CYS A 3 4.93 -3.18 -1.87
N VAL A 4 5.49 -2.21 -2.59
CA VAL A 4 6.45 -1.23 -2.09
C VAL A 4 5.88 0.17 -2.34
N CYS A 5 5.86 0.99 -1.30
CA CYS A 5 5.47 2.39 -1.41
C CYS A 5 6.54 3.17 -2.21
N LEU A 6 6.15 3.86 -3.29
CA LEU A 6 7.06 4.54 -4.23
C LEU A 6 6.60 5.97 -4.56
N CYS A 7 7.57 6.90 -4.60
CA CYS A 7 7.40 8.30 -5.00
C CYS A 7 8.06 8.59 -6.36
N VAL A 8 7.32 9.26 -7.27
CA VAL A 8 7.87 9.92 -8.47
C VAL A 8 8.23 11.36 -8.16
N CYS A 9 9.34 11.83 -8.75
CA CYS A 9 9.88 13.18 -8.81
C CYS A 9 9.49 14.19 -7.71
N VAL A 10 10.53 14.74 -7.06
CA VAL A 10 10.46 15.54 -5.83
C VAL A 10 10.20 17.03 -6.11
N CYS A 11 9.21 17.31 -6.94
CA CYS A 11 8.65 18.65 -7.11
C CYS A 11 7.67 18.93 -5.96
N VAL A 12 7.80 20.08 -5.30
CA VAL A 12 6.87 20.52 -4.23
C VAL A 12 5.50 20.94 -4.81
N ALA A 13 5.41 21.09 -6.14
CA ALA A 13 4.21 21.48 -6.89
C ALA A 13 4.17 20.77 -8.26
N GLY A 14 3.64 21.42 -9.30
CA GLY A 14 3.50 20.85 -10.65
C GLY A 14 4.82 20.48 -11.33
N GLN A 15 4.74 19.60 -12.34
CA GLN A 15 5.90 18.99 -13.00
C GLN A 15 6.67 19.96 -13.94
N LEU A 16 6.07 21.09 -14.33
CA LEU A 16 6.68 22.02 -15.31
C LEU A 16 7.42 23.21 -14.70
N ALA A 17 7.00 23.68 -13.52
CA ALA A 17 7.53 24.90 -12.89
C ALA A 17 7.55 24.81 -11.35
N GLY A 18 7.43 23.61 -10.79
CA GLY A 18 7.52 23.37 -9.36
C GLY A 18 8.95 23.53 -8.84
N SER A 19 9.11 23.94 -7.58
CA SER A 19 10.42 23.90 -6.93
C SER A 19 10.76 22.47 -6.51
N SER A 20 11.95 22.00 -6.85
CA SER A 20 12.53 20.77 -6.32
C SER A 20 13.02 20.98 -4.89
N SER A 21 12.96 19.95 -4.03
CA SER A 21 13.35 20.09 -2.62
C SER A 21 14.04 18.87 -2.03
N VAL A 22 15.20 19.09 -1.41
CA VAL A 22 15.90 18.07 -0.61
C VAL A 22 15.04 17.59 0.57
N GLU A 23 14.28 18.50 1.19
CA GLU A 23 13.46 18.18 2.37
C GLU A 23 12.35 17.18 2.06
N MET A 24 11.82 17.21 0.84
CA MET A 24 10.76 16.30 0.46
C MET A 24 11.26 14.83 0.41
N TYR A 25 12.54 14.58 0.12
CA TYR A 25 13.12 13.23 0.28
C TYR A 25 13.06 12.77 1.75
N ARG A 26 13.36 13.65 2.72
CA ARG A 26 13.22 13.33 4.15
C ARG A 26 11.77 13.00 4.50
N GLN A 27 10.82 13.84 4.07
CA GLN A 27 9.40 13.67 4.37
C GLN A 27 8.84 12.37 3.77
N VAL A 28 9.20 12.03 2.54
CA VAL A 28 8.77 10.81 1.85
C VAL A 28 9.33 9.57 2.57
N MET A 29 10.60 9.58 2.99
CA MET A 29 11.17 8.49 3.79
C MET A 29 10.48 8.35 5.15
N LEU A 30 10.23 9.46 5.85
CA LEU A 30 9.52 9.47 7.13
C LEU A 30 8.05 9.03 7.00
N ALA A 31 7.43 9.21 5.83
CA ALA A 31 6.10 8.67 5.55
C ALA A 31 6.10 7.14 5.39
N GLY A 32 7.27 6.50 5.35
CA GLY A 32 7.43 5.05 5.17
C GLY A 32 7.59 4.63 3.70
N CYS A 33 7.81 5.58 2.78
CA CYS A 33 8.12 5.27 1.38
C CYS A 33 9.46 4.53 1.28
N ARG A 34 9.55 3.51 0.41
CA ARG A 34 10.69 2.59 0.30
C ARG A 34 11.33 2.58 -1.08
N CYS A 35 10.75 3.27 -2.05
CA CYS A 35 11.40 3.51 -3.32
C CYS A 35 11.25 4.99 -3.68
N VAL A 36 12.33 5.63 -4.09
CA VAL A 36 12.33 7.04 -4.50
C VAL A 36 13.09 7.20 -5.80
N GLU A 37 12.65 8.17 -6.59
CA GLU A 37 13.20 8.49 -7.89
C GLU A 37 14.18 9.67 -7.80
N LEU A 38 15.28 9.58 -8.55
CA LEU A 38 16.31 10.60 -8.65
C LEU A 38 16.59 10.86 -10.14
N ASP A 39 16.01 11.94 -10.66
CA ASP A 39 16.26 12.43 -12.02
C ASP A 39 17.58 13.22 -12.06
N CYS A 40 18.67 12.57 -12.45
CA CYS A 40 20.04 13.03 -12.30
C CYS A 40 20.55 13.71 -13.58
N TRP A 41 20.96 14.97 -13.48
CA TRP A 41 21.43 15.79 -14.58
C TRP A 41 22.85 16.31 -14.35
N LYS A 42 23.53 16.62 -15.45
CA LYS A 42 24.87 17.19 -15.40
C LYS A 42 24.87 18.56 -14.74
N GLY A 43 25.81 18.75 -13.82
CA GLY A 43 26.10 20.05 -13.23
C GLY A 43 26.64 21.03 -14.26
N ARG A 44 26.12 22.27 -14.24
CA ARG A 44 26.58 23.36 -15.12
C ARG A 44 27.58 24.31 -14.45
N THR A 45 27.87 24.09 -13.17
CA THR A 45 28.79 24.92 -12.39
C THR A 45 30.25 24.56 -12.67
N ALA A 46 31.16 25.48 -12.35
CA ALA A 46 32.61 25.25 -12.48
C ALA A 46 33.12 24.07 -11.63
N GLU A 47 32.37 23.67 -10.60
CA GLU A 47 32.67 22.58 -9.68
C GLU A 47 32.17 21.20 -10.18
N GLU A 48 31.46 21.18 -11.32
CA GLU A 48 30.92 19.97 -11.95
C GLU A 48 30.14 19.07 -10.98
N GLU A 49 29.33 19.67 -10.10
CA GLU A 49 28.48 18.96 -9.14
C GLU A 49 27.21 18.43 -9.82
N PRO A 50 26.92 17.11 -9.79
CA PRO A 50 25.67 16.56 -10.30
C PRO A 50 24.45 17.18 -9.61
N VAL A 51 23.38 17.38 -10.37
CA VAL A 51 22.14 17.99 -9.86
C VAL A 51 20.95 17.08 -10.09
N ILE A 52 19.87 17.33 -9.35
CA ILE A 52 18.56 16.70 -9.55
C ILE A 52 17.57 17.77 -9.96
N THR A 53 16.84 17.52 -11.05
CA THR A 53 15.79 18.40 -11.58
C THR A 53 14.92 17.60 -12.56
N HIS A 54 13.75 18.10 -12.91
CA HIS A 54 12.95 17.51 -13.99
C HIS A 54 13.40 18.07 -15.34
N GLY A 55 13.95 17.21 -16.19
CA GLY A 55 14.57 17.57 -17.47
C GLY A 55 13.75 18.49 -18.37
N PHE A 56 14.42 19.46 -19.01
CA PHE A 56 13.81 20.39 -19.99
C PHE A 56 12.60 21.19 -19.49
N THR A 57 12.42 21.31 -18.17
CA THR A 57 11.36 22.12 -17.56
C THR A 57 11.92 23.33 -16.82
N MET A 58 11.04 24.15 -16.23
CA MET A 58 11.38 25.33 -15.43
C MET A 58 11.51 25.00 -13.94
N THR A 59 11.67 23.72 -13.58
CA THR A 59 11.85 23.30 -12.18
C THR A 59 13.21 23.73 -11.66
N SER A 60 13.29 24.03 -10.36
CA SER A 60 14.57 24.37 -9.74
C SER A 60 15.49 23.14 -9.64
N GLU A 61 16.79 23.37 -9.75
CA GLU A 61 17.81 22.33 -9.56
C GLU A 61 18.17 22.23 -8.06
N ILE A 62 18.40 21.01 -7.57
CA ILE A 62 18.93 20.75 -6.21
C ILE A 62 20.20 19.89 -6.30
N CYS A 63 21.09 20.03 -5.31
CA CYS A 63 22.36 19.30 -5.28
C CYS A 63 22.12 17.80 -5.07
N PHE A 64 22.72 16.94 -5.92
CA PHE A 64 22.64 15.49 -5.77
C PHE A 64 23.21 15.02 -4.43
N LYS A 65 24.36 15.58 -4.01
CA LYS A 65 25.01 15.23 -2.74
C LYS A 65 24.10 15.47 -1.54
N GLU A 66 23.45 16.63 -1.46
CA GLU A 66 22.53 16.97 -0.37
C GLU A 66 21.32 16.04 -0.32
N VAL A 67 20.83 15.58 -1.48
CA VAL A 67 19.75 14.59 -1.56
C VAL A 67 20.20 13.24 -1.01
N ILE A 68 21.38 12.76 -1.38
CA ILE A 68 21.95 11.51 -0.87
C ILE A 68 22.16 11.58 0.66
N GLU A 69 22.67 12.69 1.18
CA GLU A 69 22.79 12.93 2.63
C GLU A 69 21.42 12.92 3.34
N ALA A 70 20.41 13.57 2.76
CA ALA A 70 19.05 13.58 3.31
C ALA A 70 18.41 12.19 3.32
N ILE A 71 18.65 11.39 2.28
CA ILE A 71 18.19 10.00 2.22
C ILE A 71 18.91 9.18 3.29
N ALA A 72 20.23 9.28 3.41
CA ALA A 72 21.01 8.54 4.40
C ALA A 72 20.53 8.83 5.84
N GLU A 73 20.19 10.09 6.12
CA GLU A 73 19.68 10.53 7.41
C GLU A 73 18.32 9.91 7.76
N CYS A 74 17.42 9.75 6.79
CA CYS A 74 16.01 9.42 7.04
C CYS A 74 15.58 8.02 6.58
N ALA A 75 16.36 7.33 5.74
CA ALA A 75 15.99 6.06 5.10
C ALA A 75 15.42 5.05 6.10
N PHE A 76 16.05 4.90 7.27
CA PHE A 76 15.70 3.86 8.24
C PHE A 76 15.06 4.36 9.54
N LYS A 77 14.65 5.64 9.62
CA LYS A 77 14.05 6.22 10.85
C LYS A 77 12.68 5.63 11.20
N THR A 78 11.87 5.33 10.19
CA THR A 78 10.48 4.84 10.38
C THR A 78 10.28 3.39 9.97
N SER A 79 11.20 2.83 9.18
CA SER A 79 11.17 1.44 8.75
C SER A 79 12.60 0.92 8.56
N PRO A 80 12.97 -0.23 9.14
CA PRO A 80 14.29 -0.83 8.95
C PRO A 80 14.42 -1.61 7.64
N PHE A 81 13.34 -1.72 6.86
CA PHE A 81 13.33 -2.49 5.61
C PHE A 81 14.02 -1.75 4.46
N PRO A 82 14.49 -2.50 3.43
CA PRO A 82 15.32 -1.95 2.36
C PRO A 82 14.69 -0.78 1.62
N VAL A 83 15.55 0.11 1.12
CA VAL A 83 15.18 1.25 0.27
C VAL A 83 15.76 1.05 -1.13
N ILE A 84 14.97 1.34 -2.16
CA ILE A 84 15.39 1.32 -3.56
C ILE A 84 15.51 2.76 -4.06
N LEU A 85 16.63 3.09 -4.68
CA LEU A 85 16.83 4.38 -5.35
C LEU A 85 16.75 4.15 -6.85
N SER A 86 15.69 4.68 -7.48
CA SER A 86 15.46 4.62 -8.92
C SER A 86 16.15 5.81 -9.58
N PHE A 87 17.33 5.59 -10.13
CA PHE A 87 18.06 6.60 -10.88
C PHE A 87 17.49 6.67 -12.29
N GLU A 88 17.15 7.87 -12.71
CA GLU A 88 16.95 8.25 -14.09
C GLU A 88 18.17 9.09 -14.47
N ASN A 89 19.12 8.49 -15.18
CA ASN A 89 20.47 9.03 -15.31
C ASN A 89 20.65 9.76 -16.65
N HIS A 90 20.75 11.09 -16.64
CA HIS A 90 21.10 11.92 -17.80
C HIS A 90 22.49 12.53 -17.72
N VAL A 91 23.33 12.06 -16.79
CA VAL A 91 24.71 12.53 -16.64
C VAL A 91 25.57 11.88 -17.72
N ASP A 92 25.82 12.61 -18.80
CA ASP A 92 26.65 12.18 -19.95
C ASP A 92 28.16 12.21 -19.67
N SER A 93 28.60 12.82 -18.56
CA SER A 93 30.00 12.94 -18.16
C SER A 93 30.45 11.77 -17.27
N PRO A 94 31.44 10.95 -17.69
CA PRO A 94 31.96 9.88 -16.86
C PRO A 94 32.53 10.36 -15.52
N LYS A 95 33.15 11.53 -15.51
CA LYS A 95 33.69 12.15 -14.28
C LYS A 95 32.59 12.46 -13.27
N GLN A 96 31.44 12.98 -13.72
CA GLN A 96 30.31 13.24 -12.85
C GLN A 96 29.58 11.96 -12.41
N GLN A 97 29.46 10.95 -13.28
CA GLN A 97 28.93 9.63 -12.88
C GLN A 97 29.81 8.95 -11.83
N ALA A 98 31.13 8.99 -11.98
CA ALA A 98 32.06 8.48 -10.97
C ALA A 98 31.90 9.20 -9.62
N LYS A 99 31.71 10.52 -9.64
CA LYS A 99 31.43 11.33 -8.46
C LYS A 99 30.11 10.97 -7.78
N MET A 100 29.06 10.69 -8.55
CA MET A 100 27.79 10.17 -8.01
C MET A 100 27.99 8.82 -7.31
N ALA A 101 28.74 7.90 -7.94
CA ALA A 101 29.05 6.60 -7.35
C ALA A 101 29.87 6.74 -6.06
N GLU A 102 30.84 7.65 -6.02
CA GLU A 102 31.63 7.98 -4.83
C GLU A 102 30.76 8.56 -3.71
N TYR A 103 29.84 9.47 -4.01
CA TYR A 103 28.87 9.98 -3.03
C TYR A 103 28.00 8.88 -2.46
N CYS A 104 27.48 7.97 -3.29
CA CYS A 104 26.73 6.82 -2.79
C CYS A 104 27.59 5.95 -1.85
N ARG A 105 28.83 5.61 -2.22
CA ARG A 105 29.72 4.78 -1.39
C ARG A 105 30.09 5.46 -0.07
N SER A 106 30.50 6.72 -0.13
CA SER A 106 30.99 7.48 1.03
C SER A 106 29.88 7.84 2.02
N ILE A 107 28.70 8.23 1.53
CA ILE A 107 27.61 8.73 2.39
C ILE A 107 26.78 7.57 2.95
N PHE A 108 26.45 6.55 2.13
CA PHE A 108 25.68 5.42 2.62
C PHE A 108 26.54 4.38 3.34
N GLY A 109 27.84 4.29 3.04
CA GLY A 109 28.75 3.32 3.64
C GLY A 109 28.20 1.89 3.57
N ASP A 110 28.20 1.20 4.70
CA ASP A 110 27.73 -0.20 4.82
C ASP A 110 26.24 -0.39 4.48
N ALA A 111 25.44 0.68 4.49
CA ALA A 111 24.03 0.59 4.08
C ALA A 111 23.89 0.37 2.57
N LEU A 112 24.85 0.81 1.75
CA LEU A 112 24.81 0.56 0.31
C LEU A 112 25.09 -0.91 0.00
N LEU A 113 24.18 -1.57 -0.70
CA LEU A 113 24.39 -2.93 -1.16
C LEU A 113 25.16 -2.92 -2.48
N ILE A 114 26.46 -3.18 -2.41
CA ILE A 114 27.34 -3.25 -3.59
C ILE A 114 27.34 -4.68 -4.14
N ASP A 115 27.81 -5.63 -3.34
CA ASP A 115 27.92 -7.02 -3.76
C ASP A 115 26.62 -7.81 -3.50
N PRO A 116 26.26 -8.77 -4.37
CA PRO A 116 25.19 -9.72 -4.11
C PRO A 116 25.45 -10.53 -2.84
N LEU A 117 24.39 -10.91 -2.15
CA LEU A 117 24.44 -11.87 -1.05
C LEU A 117 24.81 -13.26 -1.58
N GLU A 118 25.70 -13.96 -0.89
CA GLU A 118 26.18 -15.30 -1.28
C GLU A 118 25.05 -16.31 -1.54
N LYS A 119 23.98 -16.25 -0.75
CA LYS A 119 22.80 -17.12 -0.87
C LYS A 119 21.97 -16.85 -2.14
N TYR A 120 22.11 -15.67 -2.72
CA TYR A 120 21.30 -15.20 -3.84
C TYR A 120 22.21 -14.66 -4.95
N PRO A 121 22.98 -15.52 -5.64
CA PRO A 121 23.80 -15.09 -6.76
C PRO A 121 22.92 -14.59 -7.92
N LEU A 122 23.48 -13.73 -8.77
CA LEU A 122 22.78 -13.12 -9.92
C LEU A 122 22.71 -14.10 -11.11
N GLU A 123 22.02 -15.21 -10.90
CA GLU A 123 21.87 -16.30 -11.87
C GLU A 123 20.41 -16.54 -12.25
N SER A 124 20.18 -17.26 -13.36
CA SER A 124 18.83 -17.63 -13.78
C SER A 124 18.21 -18.64 -12.80
N GLY A 125 16.94 -18.46 -12.48
CA GLY A 125 16.19 -19.30 -11.53
C GLY A 125 16.41 -18.99 -10.05
N VAL A 126 17.34 -18.10 -9.70
CA VAL A 126 17.58 -17.68 -8.31
C VAL A 126 16.58 -16.58 -7.94
N PRO A 127 15.80 -16.73 -6.85
CA PRO A 127 14.81 -15.74 -6.45
C PRO A 127 15.48 -14.50 -5.84
N LEU A 128 14.73 -13.39 -5.78
CA LEU A 128 15.16 -12.20 -5.04
C LEU A 128 15.26 -12.47 -3.52
N PRO A 129 16.23 -11.85 -2.82
CA PRO A 129 16.29 -11.90 -1.37
C PRO A 129 15.02 -11.35 -0.72
N SER A 130 14.71 -11.81 0.49
CA SER A 130 13.58 -11.26 1.25
C SER A 130 13.89 -9.85 1.78
N PRO A 131 12.88 -9.00 2.04
CA PRO A 131 13.11 -7.71 2.69
C PRO A 131 13.78 -7.83 4.07
N GLN A 132 13.59 -8.97 4.76
CA GLN A 132 14.24 -9.25 6.04
C GLN A 132 15.75 -9.42 5.87
N GLU A 133 16.20 -10.13 4.83
CA GLU A 133 17.62 -10.34 4.55
C GLU A 133 18.32 -9.08 4.05
N LEU A 134 17.55 -8.09 3.58
CA LEU A 134 18.01 -6.79 3.08
C LEU A 134 17.72 -5.64 4.05
N MET A 135 17.45 -5.91 5.34
CA MET A 135 17.22 -4.86 6.33
C MET A 135 18.43 -3.91 6.42
N GLY A 136 18.15 -2.62 6.51
CA GLY A 136 19.16 -1.56 6.57
C GLY A 136 19.94 -1.37 5.26
N LYS A 137 19.51 -1.99 4.16
CA LYS A 137 20.20 -1.88 2.86
C LYS A 137 19.51 -0.92 1.89
N ILE A 138 20.34 -0.24 1.11
CA ILE A 138 19.97 0.66 0.02
C ILE A 138 20.40 -0.01 -1.29
N LEU A 139 19.45 -0.20 -2.20
CA LEU A 139 19.67 -0.79 -3.51
C LEU A 139 19.58 0.29 -4.59
N ILE A 140 20.49 0.24 -5.57
CA ILE A 140 20.51 1.16 -6.71
C ILE A 140 19.87 0.49 -7.92
N LYS A 141 18.83 1.13 -8.47
CA LYS A 141 18.28 0.81 -9.78
C LYS A 141 18.81 1.82 -10.78
N ASN A 142 19.75 1.39 -11.63
CA ASN A 142 20.32 2.16 -12.73
C ASN A 142 20.71 1.20 -13.88
N LYS A 143 20.89 1.71 -15.10
CA LYS A 143 21.40 0.91 -16.22
C LYS A 143 22.73 0.25 -15.85
N LYS A 144 22.95 -0.97 -16.33
CA LYS A 144 24.19 -1.73 -16.14
C LYS A 144 24.87 -1.95 -17.48
N SER A 145 26.13 -1.54 -17.60
CA SER A 145 26.92 -1.73 -18.82
C SER A 145 27.34 -3.20 -18.97
N HIS A 146 27.01 -3.81 -20.11
CA HIS A 146 27.46 -5.15 -20.48
C HIS A 146 28.83 -5.07 -21.17
N LYS A 147 29.86 -4.61 -20.47
CA LYS A 147 31.25 -4.92 -20.86
C LYS A 147 31.73 -6.04 -19.95
N PRO A 148 32.15 -7.21 -20.48
CA PRO A 148 32.70 -8.26 -19.65
C PRO A 148 33.94 -7.71 -18.95
N SER A 149 33.95 -7.77 -17.62
CA SER A 149 35.15 -7.51 -16.84
C SER A 149 36.21 -8.51 -17.29
N ALA A 150 37.23 -8.02 -18.00
CA ALA A 150 38.42 -8.81 -18.25
C ALA A 150 39.05 -9.06 -16.88
N ALA A 151 38.90 -10.30 -16.41
CA ALA A 151 39.58 -10.78 -15.23
C ALA A 151 41.07 -10.42 -15.34
N HIS A 152 41.59 -9.78 -14.29
CA HIS A 152 43.01 -9.45 -14.15
C HIS A 152 43.83 -10.74 -14.12
N GLY A 153 44.20 -11.23 -15.29
CA GLY A 153 45.17 -12.30 -15.48
C GLY A 153 46.52 -11.68 -15.84
N ASN A 154 47.41 -11.59 -14.86
CA ASN A 154 48.84 -11.32 -15.06
C ASN A 154 49.41 -12.23 -16.16
N LYS A 155 49.83 -11.67 -17.29
CA LYS A 155 50.89 -12.24 -18.13
C LYS A 155 51.80 -11.12 -18.64
N GLN A 156 53.00 -11.11 -18.07
CA GLN A 156 54.18 -10.40 -18.54
C GLN A 156 54.80 -11.12 -19.75
N LEU A 157 55.48 -10.32 -20.58
CA LEU A 157 56.52 -10.64 -21.58
C LEU A 157 56.02 -11.30 -22.89
N ALA A 158 56.42 -10.89 -24.11
CA ALA A 158 57.72 -10.38 -24.54
C ALA A 158 57.65 -9.42 -25.76
N GLU A 159 58.72 -8.64 -25.94
CA GLU A 159 58.97 -7.62 -26.97
C GLU A 159 59.47 -8.14 -28.34
N HIS A 160 59.11 -7.37 -29.39
CA HIS A 160 59.83 -7.02 -30.64
C HIS A 160 60.05 -8.05 -31.79
N PRO A 161 60.32 -7.59 -33.05
CA PRO A 161 59.87 -6.35 -33.74
C PRO A 161 59.49 -6.53 -35.25
N ALA A 162 58.87 -5.47 -35.79
CA ALA A 162 58.94 -4.92 -37.16
C ALA A 162 58.90 -5.84 -38.40
N ASN A 163 57.92 -5.60 -39.29
CA ASN A 163 58.27 -5.28 -40.68
C ASN A 163 57.18 -4.45 -41.40
N GLN A 164 57.68 -3.50 -42.18
CA GLN A 164 56.97 -2.57 -43.06
C GLN A 164 56.58 -3.26 -44.36
N SER A 165 55.43 -2.90 -44.95
CA SER A 165 55.37 -2.47 -46.35
C SER A 165 53.97 -1.96 -46.71
N ALA A 166 53.95 -0.79 -47.31
CA ALA A 166 52.81 -0.10 -47.90
C ALA A 166 52.28 -0.77 -49.17
N ALA A 167 50.99 -0.57 -49.46
CA ALA A 167 50.50 -0.20 -50.79
C ALA A 167 49.03 0.23 -50.69
N GLU A 168 48.76 1.42 -51.23
CA GLU A 168 47.46 2.00 -51.53
C GLU A 168 46.81 1.29 -52.73
N GLU A 169 45.47 1.23 -52.80
CA GLU A 169 44.67 1.84 -53.88
C GLU A 169 43.18 1.46 -53.82
N GLN A 170 42.37 2.36 -54.37
CA GLN A 170 40.92 2.50 -54.26
C GLN A 170 40.15 1.79 -55.39
N ALA A 171 38.84 1.62 -55.11
CA ALA A 171 37.70 1.90 -56.00
C ALA A 171 37.14 0.82 -56.98
N THR A 172 35.88 0.46 -56.66
CA THR A 172 34.65 0.48 -57.50
C THR A 172 34.29 -0.65 -58.47
N ASP A 173 32.99 -0.99 -58.36
CA ASP A 173 32.01 -1.49 -59.34
C ASP A 173 31.80 -3.00 -59.57
N GLU A 174 30.62 -3.44 -59.09
CA GLU A 174 29.68 -4.49 -59.57
C GLU A 174 29.42 -4.43 -61.10
N PRO A 175 28.66 -5.37 -61.74
CA PRO A 175 28.01 -6.61 -61.25
C PRO A 175 28.23 -7.84 -62.17
N SER A 176 27.70 -9.01 -61.75
CA SER A 176 27.01 -10.06 -62.54
C SER A 176 27.41 -11.53 -62.27
N SER A 177 26.41 -12.27 -61.79
CA SER A 177 26.26 -13.74 -61.55
C SER A 177 26.32 -14.57 -62.87
N PRO A 178 26.42 -15.94 -62.91
CA PRO A 178 25.77 -16.89 -61.97
C PRO A 178 26.45 -18.25 -61.61
N ASN A 179 25.98 -18.76 -60.46
CA ASN A 179 25.74 -20.15 -60.01
C ASN A 179 26.82 -21.27 -60.12
N ASN A 180 27.27 -21.79 -58.97
CA ASN A 180 26.84 -23.10 -58.45
C ASN A 180 27.42 -23.47 -57.05
N ILE A 181 26.52 -23.81 -56.10
CA ILE A 181 26.55 -24.94 -55.13
C ILE A 181 27.72 -24.94 -54.10
N THR A 182 27.60 -24.84 -52.76
CA THR A 182 26.79 -25.64 -51.81
C THR A 182 26.90 -25.07 -50.36
N ALA A 183 25.84 -25.29 -49.57
CA ALA A 183 25.80 -25.63 -48.13
C ALA A 183 25.96 -24.55 -47.03
N GLY A 184 24.83 -24.26 -46.35
CA GLY A 184 24.77 -24.15 -44.89
C GLY A 184 24.19 -22.84 -44.34
N GLU A 185 23.02 -22.96 -43.69
CA GLU A 185 22.32 -22.01 -42.77
C GLU A 185 21.01 -21.45 -43.34
N ILE A 186 19.88 -21.91 -42.75
CA ILE A 186 18.53 -21.39 -43.01
C ILE A 186 18.13 -20.56 -41.80
N GLU A 187 18.19 -19.25 -42.00
CA GLU A 187 17.43 -18.22 -41.30
C GLU A 187 15.96 -18.31 -41.73
N ALA A 188 15.02 -18.11 -40.80
CA ALA A 188 13.60 -18.08 -41.08
C ALA A 188 13.08 -16.64 -41.02
N GLU A 189 12.96 -16.08 -42.23
CA GLU A 189 11.86 -15.27 -42.79
C GLU A 189 11.39 -14.01 -42.02
N ASP A 190 11.89 -12.87 -42.53
CA ASP A 190 11.21 -11.57 -42.51
C ASP A 190 9.98 -11.63 -43.43
N ASP A 191 8.78 -11.45 -42.87
CA ASP A 191 7.59 -11.04 -43.61
C ASP A 191 7.45 -9.52 -43.46
N ASP A 192 7.79 -8.80 -44.55
CA ASP A 192 7.41 -7.42 -44.79
C ASP A 192 5.92 -7.36 -45.15
N ASP A 193 5.10 -6.81 -44.24
CA ASP A 193 3.86 -6.13 -44.62
C ASP A 193 3.88 -4.71 -44.06
N ASP A 194 3.96 -3.77 -44.99
CA ASP A 194 3.83 -2.32 -44.85
C ASP A 194 2.44 -1.94 -44.32
N ASP A 195 2.38 -1.21 -43.21
CA ASP A 195 1.33 -0.23 -42.99
C ASP A 195 1.87 0.90 -42.10
N GLY A 196 2.26 1.98 -42.76
CA GLY A 196 2.73 3.20 -42.14
C GLY A 196 1.65 3.91 -41.31
N ASP A 197 1.83 3.95 -39.99
CA ASP A 197 1.37 5.05 -39.11
C ASP A 197 2.01 4.93 -37.72
N ASP A 198 3.31 5.23 -37.57
CA ASP A 198 3.95 5.23 -36.25
C ASP A 198 4.71 6.53 -35.89
N CYS A 199 4.38 7.64 -36.55
CA CYS A 199 4.95 8.94 -36.21
C CYS A 199 4.19 9.69 -35.09
N LYS A 200 3.27 9.04 -34.35
CA LYS A 200 2.43 9.71 -33.33
C LYS A 200 2.28 9.05 -31.95
N LYS A 201 2.99 7.95 -31.64
CA LYS A 201 2.77 7.21 -30.36
C LYS A 201 3.75 7.46 -29.21
N THR A 202 4.77 8.31 -29.35
CA THR A 202 5.82 8.48 -28.32
C THR A 202 5.66 9.70 -27.39
N SER A 203 4.54 10.43 -27.44
CA SER A 203 4.41 11.69 -26.67
C SER A 203 4.23 11.53 -25.16
N ASP A 204 3.83 10.36 -24.68
CA ASP A 204 3.33 10.17 -23.31
C ASP A 204 4.38 9.67 -22.29
N GLU A 205 5.52 9.15 -22.76
CA GLU A 205 6.59 8.61 -21.89
C GLU A 205 7.44 9.69 -21.22
N GLY A 206 7.23 10.96 -21.58
CA GLY A 206 8.07 12.06 -21.15
C GLY A 206 9.43 12.03 -21.85
N THR A 207 9.94 13.19 -22.23
CA THR A 207 11.20 13.33 -22.98
C THR A 207 12.47 12.96 -22.19
N ALA A 208 12.35 12.60 -20.91
CA ALA A 208 13.48 12.28 -20.03
C ALA A 208 13.84 10.78 -20.08
N GLU A 209 12.97 9.85 -19.67
CA GLU A 209 13.31 8.41 -19.55
C GLU A 209 13.87 7.76 -20.86
N GLU A 210 13.47 8.24 -22.05
CA GLU A 210 13.91 7.65 -23.33
C GLU A 210 15.38 7.95 -23.70
N ARG A 211 16.00 8.98 -23.08
CA ARG A 211 17.40 9.38 -23.32
C ARG A 211 18.26 9.29 -22.06
N GLU A 212 18.06 8.25 -21.27
CA GLU A 212 19.02 7.91 -20.20
C GLU A 212 20.41 7.62 -20.78
N ALA A 213 21.42 8.29 -20.22
CA ALA A 213 22.83 8.14 -20.58
C ALA A 213 23.32 6.69 -20.40
N ILE A 214 24.38 6.35 -21.13
CA ILE A 214 25.06 5.07 -20.95
C ILE A 214 25.71 5.06 -19.56
N ALA A 215 25.41 4.04 -18.77
CA ALA A 215 26.01 3.90 -17.44
C ALA A 215 27.50 3.59 -17.56
N THR A 216 28.33 4.33 -16.80
CA THR A 216 29.74 3.98 -16.66
C THR A 216 29.92 2.76 -15.77
N GLU A 217 31.15 2.23 -15.75
CA GLU A 217 31.51 1.09 -14.90
C GLU A 217 31.27 1.41 -13.41
N GLU A 218 31.60 2.62 -12.97
CA GLU A 218 31.51 3.03 -11.58
C GLU A 218 30.07 3.01 -11.04
N MET A 219 29.09 3.41 -11.86
CA MET A 219 27.67 3.31 -11.51
C MET A 219 27.13 1.90 -11.70
N SER A 220 27.59 1.18 -12.72
CA SER A 220 27.15 -0.19 -13.02
C SER A 220 27.53 -1.19 -11.92
N THR A 221 28.67 -0.98 -11.25
CA THR A 221 29.12 -1.82 -10.13
C THR A 221 28.21 -1.74 -8.89
N LEU A 222 27.39 -0.69 -8.78
CA LEU A 222 26.43 -0.53 -7.66
C LEU A 222 25.10 -1.26 -7.91
N VAL A 223 24.88 -1.82 -9.10
CA VAL A 223 23.60 -2.43 -9.52
C VAL A 223 23.66 -3.95 -9.43
N ASN A 224 22.77 -4.51 -8.60
CA ASN A 224 22.63 -5.96 -8.37
C ASN A 224 21.19 -6.47 -8.61
N TYR A 225 20.36 -6.55 -7.57
CA TYR A 225 19.04 -7.18 -7.57
C TYR A 225 17.93 -6.39 -8.26
N VAL A 226 18.19 -5.12 -8.60
CA VAL A 226 17.21 -4.23 -9.23
C VAL A 226 17.79 -3.70 -10.54
N GLN A 227 18.04 -4.60 -11.49
CA GLN A 227 18.60 -4.26 -12.80
C GLN A 227 17.48 -3.90 -13.79
N PRO A 228 17.34 -2.63 -14.20
CA PRO A 228 16.36 -2.24 -15.20
C PRO A 228 16.77 -2.76 -16.58
N THR A 229 15.82 -3.37 -17.29
CA THR A 229 15.97 -3.86 -18.67
C THR A 229 14.81 -3.39 -19.53
N LYS A 230 15.05 -3.21 -20.84
CA LYS A 230 13.95 -2.93 -21.78
C LYS A 230 13.03 -4.15 -21.82
N PHE A 231 11.74 -3.94 -21.54
CA PHE A 231 10.76 -5.01 -21.62
C PHE A 231 10.51 -5.39 -23.08
N ASN A 232 10.51 -6.70 -23.36
CA ASN A 232 10.18 -7.23 -24.68
C ASN A 232 8.80 -7.91 -24.63
N SER A 233 8.71 -9.06 -23.96
CA SER A 233 7.45 -9.76 -23.74
C SER A 233 7.48 -10.55 -22.42
N PHE A 234 6.30 -10.95 -21.94
CA PHE A 234 6.18 -11.80 -20.76
C PHE A 234 6.82 -13.18 -20.98
N GLU A 235 6.67 -13.74 -22.18
CA GLU A 235 7.26 -15.03 -22.56
C GLU A 235 8.79 -14.96 -22.58
N SER A 236 9.36 -13.91 -23.18
CA SER A 236 10.81 -13.71 -23.21
C SER A 236 11.39 -13.60 -21.80
N SER A 237 10.74 -12.82 -20.94
CA SER A 237 11.15 -12.64 -19.55
C SER A 237 11.09 -13.95 -18.75
N LYS A 238 10.03 -14.74 -18.96
CA LYS A 238 9.87 -16.08 -18.36
C LYS A 238 10.92 -17.07 -18.85
N LYS A 239 11.28 -17.04 -20.14
CA LYS A 239 12.33 -17.90 -20.73
C LYS A 239 13.72 -17.57 -20.19
N VAL A 240 14.03 -16.28 -20.01
CA VAL A 240 15.30 -15.82 -19.44
C VAL A 240 15.39 -16.13 -17.94
N ASN A 241 14.25 -16.09 -17.23
CA ASN A 241 14.09 -16.51 -15.83
C ASN A 241 15.09 -15.84 -14.86
N ARG A 242 15.32 -14.53 -15.02
CA ARG A 242 16.24 -13.75 -14.16
C ARG A 242 15.47 -12.84 -13.21
N SER A 243 15.30 -13.25 -11.96
CA SER A 243 14.51 -12.49 -10.97
C SER A 243 15.10 -11.12 -10.61
N TYR A 244 16.41 -10.92 -10.80
CA TYR A 244 17.08 -9.64 -10.57
C TYR A 244 16.88 -8.62 -11.71
N GLN A 245 16.35 -9.05 -12.85
CA GLN A 245 15.93 -8.16 -13.93
C GLN A 245 14.52 -7.63 -13.65
N MET A 246 14.31 -6.35 -13.92
CA MET A 246 13.04 -5.67 -13.73
C MET A 246 12.78 -4.66 -14.84
N SER A 247 11.52 -4.28 -14.99
CA SER A 247 11.10 -3.32 -16.01
C SER A 247 10.28 -2.20 -15.41
N SER A 248 10.50 -0.99 -15.93
CA SER A 248 9.69 0.21 -15.68
C SER A 248 8.68 0.38 -16.82
N PHE A 249 7.44 0.72 -16.49
CA PHE A 249 6.36 0.96 -17.44
C PHE A 249 5.66 2.28 -17.11
N VAL A 250 5.44 3.11 -18.12
CA VAL A 250 4.51 4.23 -18.02
C VAL A 250 3.08 3.69 -17.82
N GLU A 251 2.22 4.42 -17.11
CA GLU A 251 0.86 3.96 -16.76
C GLU A 251 0.03 3.51 -17.98
N THR A 252 0.24 4.10 -19.16
CA THR A 252 -0.47 3.75 -20.40
C THR A 252 -0.06 2.37 -20.90
N LYS A 253 1.25 2.12 -21.07
CA LYS A 253 1.78 0.79 -21.45
C LYS A 253 1.44 -0.28 -20.41
N ALA A 254 1.53 0.06 -19.13
CA ALA A 254 1.14 -0.85 -18.05
C ALA A 254 -0.35 -1.22 -18.12
N LEU A 255 -1.21 -0.24 -18.43
CA LEU A 255 -2.64 -0.48 -18.60
C LEU A 255 -2.93 -1.33 -19.84
N GLU A 256 -2.19 -1.15 -20.94
CA GLU A 256 -2.30 -2.02 -22.11
C GLU A 256 -1.93 -3.47 -21.80
N HIS A 257 -0.84 -3.71 -21.06
CA HIS A 257 -0.49 -5.07 -20.63
C HIS A 257 -1.54 -5.65 -19.70
N LEU A 258 -2.09 -4.85 -18.78
CA LEU A 258 -3.15 -5.27 -17.88
C LEU A 258 -4.43 -5.66 -18.64
N THR A 259 -4.78 -4.98 -19.72
CA THR A 259 -5.99 -5.29 -20.49
C THR A 259 -5.79 -6.42 -21.50
N LYS A 260 -4.62 -6.52 -22.13
CA LYS A 260 -4.32 -7.54 -23.15
C LYS A 260 -3.90 -8.88 -22.56
N SER A 261 -3.11 -8.87 -21.48
CA SER A 261 -2.48 -10.07 -20.91
C SER A 261 -2.40 -10.01 -19.37
N PRO A 262 -3.56 -9.94 -18.69
CA PRO A 262 -3.62 -9.75 -17.24
C PRO A 262 -2.99 -10.89 -16.42
N VAL A 263 -3.22 -12.13 -16.84
CA VAL A 263 -2.75 -13.32 -16.12
C VAL A 263 -1.24 -13.43 -16.21
N GLU A 264 -0.69 -13.23 -17.41
CA GLU A 264 0.75 -13.22 -17.68
C GLU A 264 1.46 -12.13 -16.87
N PHE A 265 0.81 -10.97 -16.70
CA PHE A 265 1.36 -9.90 -15.88
C PHE A 265 1.42 -10.28 -14.39
N VAL A 266 0.39 -10.96 -13.87
CA VAL A 266 0.42 -11.52 -12.50
C VAL A 266 1.54 -12.54 -12.35
N GLU A 267 1.71 -13.44 -13.32
CA GLU A 267 2.77 -14.46 -13.32
C GLU A 267 4.17 -13.84 -13.33
N TYR A 268 4.41 -12.86 -14.21
CA TYR A 268 5.66 -12.08 -14.25
C TYR A 268 5.99 -11.49 -12.86
N ASN A 269 4.99 -10.90 -12.20
CA ASN A 269 5.15 -10.26 -10.90
C ASN A 269 5.33 -11.23 -9.72
N LYS A 270 5.25 -12.55 -9.93
CA LYS A 270 5.62 -13.53 -8.89
C LYS A 270 7.13 -13.63 -8.73
N GLN A 271 7.87 -13.48 -9.83
CA GLN A 271 9.31 -13.74 -9.91
C GLN A 271 10.15 -12.48 -10.15
N GLN A 272 9.61 -11.47 -10.81
CA GLN A 272 10.30 -10.23 -11.17
C GLN A 272 9.56 -8.99 -10.65
N LEU A 273 10.30 -7.88 -10.55
CA LEU A 273 9.74 -6.58 -10.16
C LEU A 273 9.21 -5.82 -11.39
N SER A 274 8.11 -5.11 -11.21
CA SER A 274 7.62 -4.09 -12.14
C SER A 274 7.50 -2.74 -11.41
N ARG A 275 8.01 -1.68 -12.05
CA ARG A 275 7.77 -0.29 -11.66
C ARG A 275 6.76 0.34 -12.59
N ILE A 276 5.74 0.98 -12.05
CA ILE A 276 4.74 1.75 -12.81
C ILE A 276 4.87 3.21 -12.43
N TYR A 277 4.87 4.13 -13.39
CA TYR A 277 4.95 5.57 -13.12
C TYR A 277 3.93 6.38 -13.94
N PRO A 278 3.52 7.57 -13.47
CA PRO A 278 2.52 8.39 -14.15
C PRO A 278 3.04 8.91 -15.49
N LYS A 279 2.16 9.03 -16.48
CA LYS A 279 2.51 9.57 -17.80
C LYS A 279 2.83 11.06 -17.75
N GLY A 280 3.67 11.52 -18.68
CA GLY A 280 4.14 12.91 -18.75
C GLY A 280 3.03 13.95 -18.99
N THR A 281 1.85 13.54 -19.51
CA THR A 281 0.71 14.44 -19.70
C THR A 281 0.07 14.90 -18.38
N ARG A 282 0.42 14.28 -17.24
CA ARG A 282 -0.03 14.70 -15.89
C ARG A 282 0.83 15.83 -15.31
N VAL A 283 0.93 16.93 -16.07
CA VAL A 283 1.75 18.10 -15.74
C VAL A 283 1.40 18.76 -14.39
N ASP A 284 0.16 18.55 -13.93
CA ASP A 284 -0.36 19.01 -12.64
C ASP A 284 0.07 18.12 -11.46
N SER A 285 0.86 17.07 -11.72
CA SER A 285 1.23 16.04 -10.75
C SER A 285 0.04 15.23 -10.20
N SER A 286 -1.06 15.10 -10.95
CA SER A 286 -2.16 14.19 -10.60
C SER A 286 -1.70 12.74 -10.52
N ASN A 287 -2.40 11.89 -9.77
CA ASN A 287 -2.12 10.47 -9.68
C ASN A 287 -3.14 9.61 -10.43
N TYR A 288 -2.66 8.48 -10.96
CA TYR A 288 -3.52 7.38 -11.38
C TYR A 288 -3.98 6.55 -10.17
N MET A 289 -4.95 5.65 -10.35
CA MET A 289 -5.45 4.78 -9.27
C MET A 289 -4.50 3.59 -9.07
N PRO A 290 -3.75 3.49 -7.96
CA PRO A 290 -2.73 2.46 -7.78
C PRO A 290 -3.31 1.03 -7.68
N GLN A 291 -4.57 0.91 -7.24
CA GLN A 291 -5.26 -0.38 -7.13
C GLN A 291 -5.27 -1.15 -8.45
N LEU A 292 -5.32 -0.47 -9.60
CA LEU A 292 -5.29 -1.12 -10.92
C LEU A 292 -4.07 -2.04 -11.08
N PHE A 293 -2.89 -1.55 -10.69
CA PHE A 293 -1.64 -2.27 -10.85
C PHE A 293 -1.33 -3.19 -9.67
N TRP A 294 -1.82 -2.88 -8.47
CA TRP A 294 -1.80 -3.83 -7.36
C TRP A 294 -2.62 -5.09 -7.67
N ASN A 295 -3.70 -4.98 -8.46
CA ASN A 295 -4.48 -6.13 -8.93
C ASN A 295 -3.68 -7.06 -9.85
N ALA A 296 -2.72 -6.54 -10.64
CA ALA A 296 -1.76 -7.35 -11.39
C ALA A 296 -0.52 -7.76 -10.58
N GLY A 297 -0.44 -7.37 -9.30
CA GLY A 297 0.66 -7.73 -8.42
C GLY A 297 1.92 -6.90 -8.62
N CYS A 298 1.83 -5.77 -9.33
CA CYS A 298 2.92 -4.82 -9.49
C CYS A 298 3.35 -4.26 -8.12
N GLN A 299 4.65 -4.18 -7.91
CA GLN A 299 5.25 -3.93 -6.61
C GLN A 299 5.56 -2.45 -6.41
N LEU A 300 6.20 -1.84 -7.41
CA LEU A 300 6.72 -0.47 -7.37
C LEU A 300 5.74 0.46 -8.11
N VAL A 301 4.57 0.68 -7.53
CA VAL A 301 3.51 1.51 -8.12
C VAL A 301 3.69 2.97 -7.67
N ALA A 302 4.36 3.76 -8.51
CA ALA A 302 4.86 5.08 -8.21
C ALA A 302 3.80 6.18 -8.29
N LEU A 303 3.72 7.02 -7.26
CA LEU A 303 2.79 8.14 -7.19
C LEU A 303 3.52 9.47 -6.88
N ASN A 304 2.92 10.58 -7.27
CA ASN A 304 3.32 11.93 -6.94
C ASN A 304 2.91 12.28 -5.49
N PHE A 305 3.84 12.22 -4.54
CA PHE A 305 3.58 12.45 -3.10
C PHE A 305 3.16 13.88 -2.75
N GLN A 306 3.49 14.85 -3.61
CA GLN A 306 3.09 16.25 -3.45
C GLN A 306 1.58 16.45 -3.63
N THR A 307 0.91 15.56 -4.37
CA THR A 307 -0.53 15.65 -4.65
C THR A 307 -1.30 14.65 -3.79
N ILE A 308 -1.96 15.14 -2.75
CA ILE A 308 -2.73 14.30 -1.81
C ILE A 308 -4.18 14.09 -2.31
N ASP A 309 -4.30 13.58 -3.52
CA ASP A 309 -5.57 13.16 -4.11
C ASP A 309 -6.05 11.81 -3.53
N LEU A 310 -7.18 11.31 -4.02
CA LEU A 310 -7.76 10.04 -3.55
C LEU A 310 -6.78 8.86 -3.68
N SER A 311 -5.97 8.84 -4.74
CA SER A 311 -4.99 7.79 -4.98
C SER A 311 -3.88 7.81 -3.92
N MET A 312 -3.37 9.00 -3.59
CA MET A 312 -2.38 9.15 -2.52
C MET A 312 -2.97 8.87 -1.13
N GLN A 313 -4.22 9.29 -0.88
CA GLN A 313 -4.95 8.92 0.36
C GLN A 313 -5.01 7.40 0.51
N LEU A 314 -5.37 6.69 -0.57
CA LEU A 314 -5.41 5.23 -0.60
C LEU A 314 -4.03 4.63 -0.27
N ASN A 315 -2.98 5.12 -0.92
CA ASN A 315 -1.61 4.69 -0.68
C ASN A 315 -1.17 4.87 0.79
N LEU A 316 -1.33 6.07 1.35
CA LEU A 316 -0.96 6.37 2.74
C LEU A 316 -1.78 5.55 3.76
N GLY A 317 -3.06 5.30 3.45
CA GLY A 317 -3.93 4.44 4.25
C GLY A 317 -3.48 2.98 4.23
N MET A 318 -3.15 2.45 3.05
CA MET A 318 -2.76 1.06 2.87
C MET A 318 -1.42 0.72 3.52
N TYR A 319 -0.44 1.61 3.40
CA TYR A 319 0.90 1.42 3.97
C TYR A 319 1.04 1.86 5.42
N GLU A 320 -0.05 2.31 6.07
CA GLU A 320 -0.07 2.41 7.53
C GLU A 320 0.04 1.02 8.19
N TYR A 321 -0.59 0.02 7.56
CA TYR A 321 -0.60 -1.36 8.04
C TYR A 321 0.77 -2.01 7.87
N ASN A 322 0.99 -3.14 8.57
CA ASN A 322 2.30 -3.79 8.68
C ASN A 322 3.37 -2.88 9.31
N GLY A 323 2.98 -2.16 10.37
CA GLY A 323 3.89 -1.35 11.19
C GLY A 323 4.53 -0.16 10.45
N LYS A 324 3.87 0.40 9.44
CA LYS A 324 4.42 1.47 8.58
C LYS A 324 5.76 1.11 7.92
N SER A 325 5.99 -0.19 7.70
CA SER A 325 7.22 -0.68 7.08
C SER A 325 7.42 -0.22 5.63
N GLY A 326 6.34 0.20 4.96
CA GLY A 326 6.34 0.49 3.52
C GLY A 326 6.34 -0.75 2.63
N TYR A 327 6.23 -1.93 3.23
CA TYR A 327 6.12 -3.23 2.56
C TYR A 327 4.81 -3.92 2.96
N ARG A 328 4.05 -4.42 1.98
CA ARG A 328 2.87 -5.27 2.22
C ARG A 328 2.97 -6.57 1.45
N LEU A 329 2.74 -7.69 2.14
CA LEU A 329 2.79 -9.00 1.51
C LEU A 329 1.59 -9.15 0.57
N LYS A 330 1.85 -9.51 -0.69
CA LYS A 330 0.78 -9.83 -1.64
C LYS A 330 -0.04 -11.02 -1.16
N PRO A 331 -1.32 -11.12 -1.55
CA PRO A 331 -2.11 -12.32 -1.31
C PRO A 331 -1.47 -13.60 -1.85
N GLU A 332 -1.84 -14.76 -1.30
CA GLU A 332 -1.16 -16.03 -1.57
C GLU A 332 -1.17 -16.46 -3.04
N PHE A 333 -2.32 -16.40 -3.71
CA PHE A 333 -2.50 -16.76 -5.12
C PHE A 333 -1.71 -15.84 -6.08
N MET A 334 -1.34 -14.62 -5.65
CA MET A 334 -0.45 -13.72 -6.42
C MET A 334 1.04 -13.95 -6.16
N ARG A 335 1.39 -15.01 -5.42
CA ARG A 335 2.77 -15.36 -5.07
C ARG A 335 3.11 -16.82 -5.39
N ARG A 336 2.13 -17.71 -5.29
CA ARG A 336 2.31 -19.14 -5.53
C ARG A 336 2.54 -19.45 -7.00
N PRO A 337 3.58 -20.22 -7.37
CA PRO A 337 3.88 -20.55 -8.77
C PRO A 337 2.87 -21.52 -9.37
N ASP A 338 2.17 -22.30 -8.54
CA ASP A 338 1.21 -23.34 -8.95
C ASP A 338 -0.23 -22.85 -9.09
N LYS A 339 -0.51 -21.58 -8.77
CA LYS A 339 -1.85 -20.99 -8.81
C LYS A 339 -1.92 -19.89 -9.86
N HIS A 340 -2.84 -20.00 -10.80
CA HIS A 340 -3.13 -18.94 -11.76
C HIS A 340 -4.23 -18.03 -11.21
N PHE A 341 -4.13 -16.74 -11.50
CA PHE A 341 -5.09 -15.75 -11.02
C PHE A 341 -5.40 -14.74 -12.10
N ASP A 342 -6.67 -14.64 -12.46
CA ASP A 342 -7.18 -13.59 -13.33
C ASP A 342 -7.72 -12.43 -12.47
N PRO A 343 -7.10 -11.23 -12.52
CA PRO A 343 -7.57 -10.06 -11.80
C PRO A 343 -8.94 -9.52 -12.25
N PHE A 344 -9.48 -10.00 -13.38
CA PHE A 344 -10.83 -9.66 -13.87
C PHE A 344 -11.88 -10.72 -13.59
N ALA A 345 -11.53 -11.80 -12.87
CA ALA A 345 -12.49 -12.85 -12.52
C ALA A 345 -13.70 -12.29 -11.75
N GLU A 346 -14.91 -12.54 -12.27
CA GLU A 346 -16.17 -12.11 -11.64
C GLU A 346 -16.74 -13.16 -10.66
N SER A 347 -16.36 -14.43 -10.85
CA SER A 347 -16.74 -15.56 -10.01
C SER A 347 -15.85 -15.68 -8.78
N THR A 348 -16.28 -16.47 -7.79
CA THR A 348 -15.41 -16.83 -6.66
C THR A 348 -14.26 -17.68 -7.18
N VAL A 349 -13.03 -17.32 -6.83
CA VAL A 349 -11.83 -18.06 -7.22
C VAL A 349 -11.63 -19.23 -6.27
N ASP A 350 -11.35 -20.41 -6.82
CA ASP A 350 -11.12 -21.62 -6.02
C ASP A 350 -9.97 -21.43 -5.02
N GLY A 351 -10.19 -21.88 -3.78
CA GLY A 351 -9.27 -21.68 -2.66
C GLY A 351 -9.29 -20.28 -2.04
N ILE A 352 -10.14 -19.36 -2.49
CA ILE A 352 -10.31 -18.02 -1.90
C ILE A 352 -11.67 -17.93 -1.21
N VAL A 353 -11.67 -17.66 0.09
CA VAL A 353 -12.89 -17.39 0.84
C VAL A 353 -13.31 -15.93 0.58
N ALA A 354 -14.34 -15.77 -0.25
CA ALA A 354 -14.99 -14.48 -0.48
C ALA A 354 -15.74 -14.01 0.78
N ASN A 355 -15.94 -12.70 0.94
CA ASN A 355 -16.67 -12.15 2.09
C ASN A 355 -17.91 -11.35 1.67
N THR A 356 -18.88 -11.28 2.57
CA THR A 356 -19.95 -10.28 2.58
C THR A 356 -19.63 -9.24 3.65
N VAL A 357 -19.59 -7.96 3.27
CA VAL A 357 -19.35 -6.85 4.19
C VAL A 357 -20.59 -5.97 4.22
N LYS A 358 -21.16 -5.75 5.41
CA LYS A 358 -22.27 -4.80 5.61
C LYS A 358 -21.82 -3.70 6.55
N VAL A 359 -22.13 -2.45 6.19
CA VAL A 359 -21.76 -1.28 6.98
C VAL A 359 -22.99 -0.40 7.17
N LYS A 360 -23.44 -0.28 8.42
CA LYS A 360 -24.47 0.69 8.81
C LYS A 360 -23.81 1.90 9.44
N ILE A 361 -23.95 3.06 8.81
CA ILE A 361 -23.55 4.34 9.38
C ILE A 361 -24.64 4.79 10.35
N ILE A 362 -24.29 5.02 11.61
CA ILE A 362 -25.27 5.32 12.66
C ILE A 362 -25.21 6.79 13.03
N SER A 363 -24.03 7.31 13.34
CA SER A 363 -23.87 8.71 13.76
C SER A 363 -22.45 9.23 13.56
N GLY A 364 -22.28 10.54 13.66
CA GLY A 364 -21.00 11.23 13.63
C GLY A 364 -20.80 12.05 14.89
N GLN A 365 -19.55 12.34 15.25
CA GLN A 365 -19.19 13.16 16.39
C GLN A 365 -18.16 14.19 15.99
N PHE A 366 -18.40 15.46 16.35
CA PHE A 366 -17.49 16.59 16.20
C PHE A 366 -16.87 16.70 14.79
N LEU A 367 -17.70 16.52 13.75
CA LEU A 367 -17.22 16.47 12.36
C LEU A 367 -16.86 17.86 11.82
N SER A 368 -17.54 18.92 12.24
CA SER A 368 -17.19 20.30 11.91
C SER A 368 -17.46 21.21 13.11
N ASP A 369 -16.70 22.30 13.19
CA ASP A 369 -16.92 23.40 14.13
C ASP A 369 -18.04 24.35 13.65
N LYS A 370 -18.45 24.24 12.38
CA LYS A 370 -19.52 25.02 11.76
C LYS A 370 -20.87 24.32 11.89
N LYS A 371 -21.94 25.11 11.91
CA LYS A 371 -23.32 24.63 11.70
C LYS A 371 -23.54 24.41 10.20
N VAL A 372 -23.17 23.24 9.71
CA VAL A 372 -23.28 22.84 8.30
C VAL A 372 -23.80 21.42 8.22
N GLY A 373 -24.50 21.08 7.13
CA GLY A 373 -24.86 19.70 6.86
C GLY A 373 -23.60 18.87 6.59
N VAL A 374 -23.61 17.61 7.00
CA VAL A 374 -22.51 16.66 6.72
C VAL A 374 -23.07 15.34 6.23
N TYR A 375 -22.30 14.65 5.40
CA TYR A 375 -22.64 13.31 4.90
C TYR A 375 -21.40 12.42 4.87
N ILE A 376 -21.62 11.11 4.90
CA ILE A 376 -20.58 10.09 4.87
C ILE A 376 -20.66 9.35 3.53
N GLU A 377 -19.52 9.23 2.85
CA GLU A 377 -19.35 8.38 1.67
C GLU A 377 -18.61 7.08 2.05
N LEU A 378 -19.04 5.98 1.45
CA LEU A 378 -18.41 4.68 1.54
C LEU A 378 -17.94 4.24 0.17
N ASP A 379 -16.67 3.90 0.06
CA ASP A 379 -16.10 3.31 -1.14
C ASP A 379 -15.42 1.98 -0.79
N MET A 380 -15.46 1.02 -1.71
CA MET A 380 -14.63 -0.19 -1.66
C MET A 380 -13.68 -0.20 -2.84
N PHE A 381 -12.40 -0.45 -2.58
CA PHE A 381 -11.34 -0.58 -3.57
C PHE A 381 -10.78 -1.99 -3.51
N GLY A 382 -10.54 -2.63 -4.65
CA GLY A 382 -10.02 -3.99 -4.73
C GLY A 382 -9.90 -4.42 -6.19
N LEU A 383 -10.29 -5.66 -6.48
CA LEU A 383 -10.51 -6.09 -7.87
C LEU A 383 -11.58 -5.21 -8.55
N PRO A 384 -11.65 -5.17 -9.89
CA PRO A 384 -12.70 -4.45 -10.61
C PRO A 384 -14.10 -4.87 -10.16
N VAL A 385 -14.33 -6.18 -9.97
CA VAL A 385 -15.61 -6.73 -9.50
C VAL A 385 -15.98 -6.28 -8.07
N ASP A 386 -14.97 -6.11 -7.20
CA ASP A 386 -15.14 -5.71 -5.80
C ASP A 386 -15.25 -4.20 -5.63
N THR A 387 -14.74 -3.44 -6.60
CA THR A 387 -14.68 -1.98 -6.52
C THR A 387 -16.09 -1.39 -6.68
N ARG A 388 -16.48 -0.56 -5.72
CA ARG A 388 -17.75 0.19 -5.70
C ARG A 388 -17.48 1.59 -5.16
N ARG A 389 -17.78 2.61 -5.96
CA ARG A 389 -17.43 4.01 -5.65
C ARG A 389 -18.59 4.96 -5.88
N LYS A 390 -18.60 6.10 -5.16
CA LYS A 390 -19.44 7.30 -5.41
C LYS A 390 -20.97 7.10 -5.41
N ALA A 391 -21.46 5.87 -5.27
CA ALA A 391 -22.89 5.54 -5.24
C ALA A 391 -23.43 5.36 -3.82
N LEU A 392 -22.55 5.24 -2.82
CA LEU A 392 -22.90 4.81 -1.46
C LEU A 392 -22.61 5.96 -0.49
N LYS A 393 -23.57 6.87 -0.35
CA LYS A 393 -23.47 8.00 0.58
C LYS A 393 -24.72 8.12 1.42
N THR A 394 -24.55 8.58 2.65
CA THR A 394 -25.68 8.92 3.51
C THR A 394 -26.37 10.19 3.02
N LYS A 395 -27.60 10.43 3.49
CA LYS A 395 -28.23 11.74 3.39
C LYS A 395 -27.42 12.78 4.14
N THR A 396 -27.46 14.02 3.66
CA THR A 396 -26.87 15.16 4.35
C THR A 396 -27.64 15.46 5.63
N SER A 397 -26.92 15.65 6.74
CA SER A 397 -27.52 16.04 8.01
C SER A 397 -28.14 17.44 7.94
N GLN A 398 -29.15 17.70 8.77
CA GLN A 398 -29.86 18.99 8.82
C GLN A 398 -29.06 20.06 9.56
N SER A 399 -28.00 20.58 8.94
CA SER A 399 -27.11 21.60 9.53
C SER A 399 -26.49 21.21 10.88
N ASN A 400 -26.37 19.90 11.13
CA ASN A 400 -25.79 19.33 12.34
C ASN A 400 -24.51 18.58 12.02
N ALA A 401 -23.36 19.16 12.38
CA ALA A 401 -22.05 18.54 12.25
C ALA A 401 -21.46 18.06 13.59
N ILE A 402 -22.11 18.33 14.72
CA ILE A 402 -21.58 18.01 16.06
C ILE A 402 -21.95 16.57 16.43
N ASN A 403 -23.21 16.19 16.22
CA ASN A 403 -23.72 14.87 16.57
C ASN A 403 -24.82 14.39 15.60
N PRO A 404 -24.59 14.40 14.28
CA PRO A 404 -25.58 13.88 13.33
C PRO A 404 -25.85 12.40 13.57
N VAL A 405 -27.11 12.00 13.38
CA VAL A 405 -27.56 10.60 13.40
C VAL A 405 -28.19 10.30 12.06
N TRP A 406 -27.78 9.19 11.46
CA TRP A 406 -28.32 8.68 10.20
C TRP A 406 -29.05 7.37 10.50
N ASP A 407 -30.36 7.37 10.28
CA ASP A 407 -31.15 6.14 10.32
C ASP A 407 -31.43 5.70 8.89
N GLU A 408 -30.42 5.03 8.32
CA GLU A 408 -30.44 4.53 6.96
C GLU A 408 -30.15 3.03 6.94
N GLU A 409 -30.60 2.39 5.87
CA GLU A 409 -30.34 0.97 5.66
C GLU A 409 -28.83 0.71 5.53
N PRO A 410 -28.34 -0.44 6.02
CA PRO A 410 -26.94 -0.82 5.88
C PRO A 410 -26.55 -0.89 4.39
N ILE A 411 -25.37 -0.36 4.08
CA ILE A 411 -24.75 -0.55 2.78
C ILE A 411 -24.14 -1.95 2.73
N ILE A 412 -24.55 -2.76 1.74
CA ILE A 412 -24.17 -4.17 1.63
C ILE A 412 -23.28 -4.39 0.42
N PHE A 413 -22.04 -4.81 0.67
CA PHE A 413 -21.15 -5.39 -0.31
C PHE A 413 -21.38 -6.91 -0.31
N LYS A 414 -22.38 -7.36 -1.09
CA LYS A 414 -22.87 -8.76 -1.06
C LYS A 414 -21.76 -9.77 -1.31
N LYS A 415 -20.91 -9.50 -2.29
CA LYS A 415 -19.84 -10.39 -2.74
C LYS A 415 -18.56 -9.58 -2.91
N VAL A 416 -17.60 -9.80 -2.01
CA VAL A 416 -16.21 -9.36 -2.12
C VAL A 416 -15.40 -10.60 -2.49
N VAL A 417 -15.12 -10.75 -3.79
CA VAL A 417 -14.43 -11.90 -4.40
C VAL A 417 -13.05 -12.06 -3.78
N LEU A 418 -12.32 -10.96 -3.60
CA LEU A 418 -10.99 -11.00 -3.04
C LEU A 418 -10.79 -10.05 -1.85
N PRO A 419 -11.20 -10.49 -0.64
CA PRO A 419 -11.12 -9.66 0.56
C PRO A 419 -9.70 -9.24 0.92
N THR A 420 -8.70 -10.10 0.70
CA THR A 420 -7.31 -9.83 1.08
C THR A 420 -6.67 -8.67 0.32
N LEU A 421 -7.21 -8.32 -0.85
CA LEU A 421 -6.78 -7.17 -1.65
C LEU A 421 -7.73 -5.97 -1.52
N ALA A 422 -8.93 -6.20 -0.97
CA ALA A 422 -9.96 -5.18 -0.85
C ALA A 422 -9.78 -4.29 0.39
N SER A 423 -10.19 -3.03 0.26
CA SER A 423 -10.14 -2.00 1.30
C SER A 423 -11.39 -1.14 1.30
N LEU A 424 -11.95 -0.95 2.49
CA LEU A 424 -13.08 -0.06 2.74
C LEU A 424 -12.56 1.34 3.05
N ARG A 425 -13.13 2.36 2.41
CA ARG A 425 -12.90 3.77 2.72
C ARG A 425 -14.20 4.39 3.24
N ILE A 426 -14.12 5.04 4.38
CA ILE A 426 -15.20 5.83 4.98
C ILE A 426 -14.72 7.29 4.99
N ALA A 427 -15.45 8.20 4.35
CA ALA A 427 -15.05 9.60 4.25
C ALA A 427 -16.21 10.53 4.60
N ALA A 428 -15.93 11.55 5.42
CA ALA A 428 -16.88 12.57 5.81
C ALA A 428 -16.67 13.85 5.01
N PHE A 429 -17.78 14.46 4.61
CA PHE A 429 -17.81 15.71 3.86
C PHE A 429 -18.84 16.68 4.45
N GLU A 430 -18.57 17.97 4.33
CA GLU A 430 -19.57 19.03 4.51
C GLU A 430 -20.47 19.13 3.27
N GLU A 431 -21.66 19.68 3.46
CA GLU A 431 -22.53 20.11 2.39
C GLU A 431 -21.77 21.06 1.44
N GLY A 432 -21.83 20.79 0.14
CA GLY A 432 -20.97 21.44 -0.86
C GLY A 432 -19.67 20.68 -1.19
N GLY A 433 -19.44 19.52 -0.56
CA GLY A 433 -18.37 18.60 -0.95
C GLY A 433 -16.99 18.92 -0.34
N LYS A 434 -16.94 19.79 0.68
CA LYS A 434 -15.69 20.08 1.38
C LYS A 434 -15.29 18.88 2.25
N PHE A 435 -14.08 18.40 2.06
CA PHE A 435 -13.53 17.26 2.79
C PHE A 435 -13.35 17.59 4.29
N ILE A 436 -13.73 16.64 5.14
CA ILE A 436 -13.52 16.72 6.60
C ILE A 436 -12.41 15.76 7.02
N GLY A 437 -12.56 14.49 6.64
CA GLY A 437 -11.66 13.43 7.05
C GLY A 437 -12.08 12.07 6.51
N HIS A 438 -11.18 11.10 6.54
CA HIS A 438 -11.44 9.76 6.04
C HIS A 438 -10.75 8.68 6.89
N ARG A 439 -11.11 7.43 6.65
CA ARG A 439 -10.41 6.24 7.14
C ARG A 439 -10.40 5.18 6.06
N ILE A 440 -9.24 4.57 5.83
CA ILE A 440 -9.07 3.39 4.98
C ILE A 440 -8.77 2.18 5.86
N ILE A 441 -9.52 1.10 5.66
CA ILE A 441 -9.43 -0.14 6.42
C ILE A 441 -9.42 -1.31 5.44
N PRO A 442 -8.31 -2.06 5.33
CA PRO A 442 -8.27 -3.32 4.59
C PRO A 442 -9.34 -4.25 5.14
N VAL A 443 -10.09 -4.93 4.26
CA VAL A 443 -11.17 -5.83 4.67
C VAL A 443 -10.72 -6.88 5.71
N PRO A 444 -9.53 -7.50 5.60
CA PRO A 444 -9.06 -8.48 6.60
C PRO A 444 -8.77 -7.87 7.98
N ALA A 445 -8.61 -6.55 8.07
CA ALA A 445 -8.35 -5.84 9.32
C ALA A 445 -9.63 -5.29 9.98
N ILE A 446 -10.77 -5.37 9.30
CA ILE A 446 -12.06 -4.90 9.82
C ILE A 446 -12.50 -5.79 10.98
N ARG A 447 -12.94 -5.16 12.08
CA ARG A 447 -13.54 -5.84 13.22
C ARG A 447 -15.05 -5.62 13.21
N PRO A 448 -15.89 -6.67 13.23
CA PRO A 448 -17.34 -6.52 13.24
C PRO A 448 -17.86 -5.95 14.58
N GLY A 449 -19.15 -5.65 14.60
CA GLY A 449 -19.88 -5.05 15.70
C GLY A 449 -19.95 -3.52 15.65
N TYR A 450 -20.38 -2.91 16.74
CA TYR A 450 -20.42 -1.46 16.91
C TYR A 450 -19.02 -0.90 17.16
N ARG A 451 -18.61 0.09 16.36
CA ARG A 451 -17.26 0.68 16.40
C ARG A 451 -17.31 2.18 16.20
N TYR A 452 -16.45 2.89 16.92
CA TYR A 452 -16.05 4.24 16.56
C TYR A 452 -14.88 4.17 15.57
N ILE A 453 -14.96 4.97 14.52
CA ILE A 453 -13.92 5.14 13.52
C ILE A 453 -13.43 6.59 13.61
N GLY A 454 -12.28 6.77 14.24
CA GLY A 454 -11.59 8.06 14.27
C GLY A 454 -11.13 8.44 12.86
N LEU A 455 -11.53 9.62 12.40
CA LEU A 455 -11.21 10.11 11.07
C LEU A 455 -9.79 10.65 11.00
N ARG A 456 -9.28 10.76 9.77
CA ARG A 456 -7.94 11.22 9.47
C ARG A 456 -7.96 12.27 8.38
N ASN A 457 -6.98 13.17 8.41
CA ASN A 457 -6.79 14.11 7.32
C ASN A 457 -6.31 13.41 6.04
N GLU A 458 -6.11 14.17 4.98
CA GLU A 458 -5.67 13.68 3.67
C GLU A 458 -4.32 12.96 3.75
N LYS A 459 -3.42 13.39 4.65
CA LYS A 459 -2.11 12.79 4.89
C LYS A 459 -2.14 11.58 5.83
N ASN A 460 -3.34 11.04 6.10
CA ASN A 460 -3.57 9.92 7.00
C ASN A 460 -3.09 10.17 8.46
N GLN A 461 -3.06 11.43 8.90
CA GLN A 461 -2.81 11.80 10.30
C GLN A 461 -4.12 11.82 11.08
N SER A 462 -4.10 11.34 12.33
CA SER A 462 -5.31 11.25 13.16
C SER A 462 -5.90 12.63 13.44
N LEU A 463 -7.20 12.78 13.17
CA LEU A 463 -7.99 13.87 13.74
C LEU A 463 -8.35 13.51 15.17
N ILE A 464 -8.47 14.50 16.05
CA ILE A 464 -8.64 14.27 17.50
C ILE A 464 -10.10 13.96 17.83
N LEU A 465 -11.02 14.80 17.38
CA LEU A 465 -12.44 14.73 17.71
C LEU A 465 -13.32 14.07 16.63
N PRO A 466 -13.14 14.38 15.32
CA PRO A 466 -13.98 13.84 14.25
C PRO A 466 -13.98 12.30 14.24
N ALA A 467 -15.15 11.71 14.49
CA ALA A 467 -15.35 10.26 14.47
C ALA A 467 -16.71 9.90 13.89
N VAL A 468 -16.80 8.67 13.36
CA VAL A 468 -18.05 8.08 12.86
C VAL A 468 -18.35 6.83 13.66
N PHE A 469 -19.56 6.71 14.19
CA PHE A 469 -20.07 5.51 14.83
C PHE A 469 -20.80 4.64 13.82
N VAL A 470 -20.35 3.40 13.70
CA VAL A 470 -20.83 2.45 12.70
C VAL A 470 -21.11 1.09 13.32
N TYR A 471 -21.98 0.32 12.68
CA TYR A 471 -22.09 -1.12 12.89
C TYR A 471 -21.58 -1.84 11.65
N ILE A 472 -20.66 -2.78 11.83
CA ILE A 472 -20.07 -3.55 10.73
C ILE A 472 -20.34 -5.03 10.92
N GLU A 473 -20.76 -5.71 9.86
CA GLU A 473 -20.89 -7.16 9.80
C GLU A 473 -19.96 -7.67 8.70
N VAL A 474 -19.11 -8.64 9.02
CA VAL A 474 -18.25 -9.34 8.06
C VAL A 474 -18.57 -10.83 8.19
N LYS A 475 -18.94 -11.46 7.09
CA LYS A 475 -19.28 -12.88 7.00
C LYS A 475 -18.60 -13.51 5.80
N ASP A 476 -18.42 -14.82 5.82
CA ASP A 476 -18.04 -15.56 4.63
C ASP A 476 -19.20 -15.53 3.63
N TYR A 477 -18.89 -15.28 2.37
CA TYR A 477 -19.88 -15.26 1.31
C TYR A 477 -20.32 -16.69 1.01
N VAL A 478 -21.62 -16.94 1.20
CA VAL A 478 -22.26 -18.20 0.82
C VAL A 478 -23.18 -17.91 -0.37
N PRO A 479 -22.98 -18.53 -1.53
CA PRO A 479 -23.92 -18.43 -2.63
C PRO A 479 -25.31 -18.93 -2.21
N ASP A 480 -26.37 -18.27 -2.66
CA ASP A 480 -27.75 -18.58 -2.26
C ASP A 480 -28.13 -20.05 -2.56
N THR A 481 -27.51 -20.66 -3.58
CA THR A 481 -27.68 -22.08 -3.95
C THR A 481 -27.15 -23.09 -2.93
N PHE A 482 -26.22 -22.68 -2.06
CA PHE A 482 -25.58 -23.56 -1.07
C PHE A 482 -25.97 -23.19 0.37
N ALA A 483 -26.92 -22.28 0.57
CA ALA A 483 -27.30 -21.81 1.90
C ALA A 483 -27.71 -22.98 2.82
N ASP A 484 -28.57 -23.88 2.34
CA ASP A 484 -29.05 -25.04 3.11
C ASP A 484 -27.91 -26.01 3.46
N VAL A 485 -26.98 -26.21 2.52
CA VAL A 485 -25.81 -27.09 2.71
C VAL A 485 -24.89 -26.51 3.78
N ILE A 486 -24.62 -25.20 3.73
CA ILE A 486 -23.77 -24.55 4.74
C ILE A 486 -24.47 -24.51 6.10
N GLU A 487 -25.78 -24.30 6.17
CA GLU A 487 -26.51 -24.38 7.44
C GLU A 487 -26.41 -25.79 8.03
N ALA A 488 -26.59 -26.83 7.22
CA ALA A 488 -26.41 -28.22 7.63
C ALA A 488 -24.98 -28.51 8.12
N LEU A 489 -23.95 -27.99 7.44
CA LEU A 489 -22.55 -28.14 7.84
C LEU A 489 -22.22 -27.35 9.12
N SER A 490 -22.85 -26.19 9.33
CA SER A 490 -22.65 -25.37 10.53
C SER A 490 -23.26 -25.99 11.79
N ASN A 491 -24.34 -26.76 11.63
CA ASN A 491 -25.02 -27.47 12.73
C ASN A 491 -25.52 -28.86 12.27
N PRO A 492 -24.61 -29.84 12.13
CA PRO A 492 -24.94 -31.14 11.57
C PRO A 492 -25.88 -31.95 12.47
N ILE A 493 -25.76 -31.81 13.79
CA ILE A 493 -26.62 -32.51 14.76
C ILE A 493 -28.07 -32.08 14.59
N ARG A 494 -28.33 -30.76 14.51
CA ARG A 494 -29.69 -30.25 14.31
C ARG A 494 -30.28 -30.72 12.98
N TYR A 495 -29.47 -30.73 11.92
CA TYR A 495 -29.93 -31.15 10.59
C TYR A 495 -30.32 -32.63 10.58
N VAL A 496 -29.45 -33.51 11.09
CA VAL A 496 -29.72 -34.96 11.16
C VAL A 496 -30.95 -35.25 12.03
N ASN A 497 -31.06 -34.63 13.20
CA ASN A 497 -32.22 -34.80 14.08
C ASN A 497 -33.54 -34.40 13.39
N LEU A 498 -33.55 -33.28 12.65
CA LEU A 498 -34.74 -32.83 11.93
C LEU A 498 -35.12 -33.79 10.79
N LEU A 499 -34.11 -34.40 10.15
CA LEU A 499 -34.28 -35.38 9.08
C LEU A 499 -34.85 -36.69 9.61
N GLU A 500 -34.32 -37.19 10.74
CA GLU A 500 -34.85 -38.35 11.45
C GLU A 500 -36.28 -38.10 11.93
N GLN A 501 -36.56 -36.92 12.50
CA GLN A 501 -37.92 -36.55 12.94
C GLN A 501 -38.92 -36.55 11.77
N ARG A 502 -38.53 -36.00 10.61
CA ARG A 502 -39.36 -36.05 9.39
C ARG A 502 -39.56 -37.48 8.88
N SER A 503 -38.50 -38.30 8.91
CA SER A 503 -38.59 -39.71 8.52
C SER A 503 -39.53 -40.51 9.43
N GLN A 504 -39.46 -40.30 10.75
CA GLN A 504 -40.34 -40.92 11.72
C GLN A 504 -41.81 -40.49 11.53
N GLN A 505 -42.06 -39.20 11.27
CA GLN A 505 -43.41 -38.69 10.99
C GLN A 505 -44.00 -39.25 9.69
N LEU A 506 -43.18 -39.39 8.64
CA LEU A 506 -43.60 -40.01 7.37
C LEU A 506 -43.85 -41.51 7.51
N ALA A 507 -43.03 -42.22 8.31
CA ALA A 507 -43.26 -43.62 8.62
C ALA A 507 -44.62 -43.81 9.31
N ALA A 508 -45.00 -42.92 10.23
CA ALA A 508 -46.30 -42.97 10.89
C ALA A 508 -47.51 -42.76 9.94
N LEU A 509 -47.33 -42.05 8.82
CA LEU A 509 -48.38 -41.81 7.80
C LEU A 509 -48.45 -42.89 6.72
N THR A 510 -47.43 -43.73 6.61
CA THR A 510 -47.32 -44.81 5.60
C THR A 510 -47.56 -46.19 6.20
N LEU A 511 -47.74 -46.28 7.52
CA LEU A 511 -48.37 -47.42 8.15
C LEU A 511 -49.85 -47.43 7.74
N GLU A 512 -50.19 -48.31 6.80
CA GLU A 512 -51.58 -48.61 6.46
C GLU A 512 -52.32 -49.07 7.72
N GLU A 513 -53.45 -48.44 8.03
CA GLU A 513 -54.44 -48.97 8.96
C GLU A 513 -54.95 -50.31 8.39
N GLY A 514 -54.42 -51.43 8.87
CA GLY A 514 -54.94 -52.73 8.47
C GLY A 514 -54.05 -53.91 8.84
N GLU A 515 -54.07 -54.30 10.12
CA GLU A 515 -54.02 -55.71 10.53
C GLU A 515 -54.53 -55.80 11.98
N GLU A 516 -55.85 -55.69 12.15
CA GLU A 516 -56.53 -56.37 13.27
C GLU A 516 -57.12 -57.69 12.76
N GLU A 517 -56.97 -58.70 13.62
CA GLU A 517 -57.60 -60.04 13.63
C GLU A 517 -56.90 -61.20 12.91
N THR A 518 -56.25 -62.05 13.71
CA THR A 518 -56.59 -63.47 14.02
C THR A 518 -55.39 -64.04 14.81
N SER A 519 -55.47 -64.70 15.96
CA SER A 519 -56.41 -65.70 16.44
C SER A 519 -56.32 -65.81 17.97
N LYS A 520 -57.45 -66.06 18.63
CA LYS A 520 -57.53 -66.53 20.03
C LYS A 520 -57.51 -68.07 20.09
N GLU A 521 -56.83 -68.55 21.13
CA GLU A 521 -57.09 -69.77 21.94
C GLU A 521 -56.56 -71.17 21.56
N ILE A 522 -56.34 -71.96 22.64
CA ILE A 522 -56.02 -73.41 22.81
C ILE A 522 -54.49 -73.67 22.95
N GLU A 523 -53.86 -74.24 24.00
CA GLU A 523 -54.19 -75.14 25.14
C GLU A 523 -53.04 -75.01 26.21
N ALA A 524 -53.30 -74.80 27.51
CA ALA A 524 -53.34 -75.78 28.61
C ALA A 524 -52.09 -76.66 28.89
N ASN A 525 -51.57 -76.53 30.14
CA ASN A 525 -50.80 -77.47 30.99
C ASN A 525 -49.29 -77.75 30.71
N ALA A 526 -48.41 -77.32 31.63
CA ALA A 526 -47.90 -78.16 32.74
C ALA A 526 -46.71 -77.50 33.50
N ASP A 527 -46.90 -77.39 34.82
CA ASP A 527 -45.95 -77.46 35.95
C ASP A 527 -44.63 -76.63 36.06
N GLN A 528 -44.66 -75.79 37.09
CA GLN A 528 -43.60 -75.20 37.94
C GLN A 528 -42.82 -76.27 38.77
N PRO A 529 -41.81 -75.97 39.64
CA PRO A 529 -41.50 -74.69 40.33
C PRO A 529 -40.01 -74.32 40.56
N GLY A 530 -39.77 -73.08 41.05
CA GLY A 530 -38.57 -72.80 41.87
C GLY A 530 -38.13 -71.33 42.08
N LEU A 531 -38.84 -70.56 42.93
CA LEU A 531 -38.37 -69.56 43.94
C LEU A 531 -37.39 -68.42 43.53
N ALA A 532 -37.52 -67.13 43.85
CA ALA A 532 -38.51 -66.26 44.50
C ALA A 532 -38.11 -64.76 44.25
N GLU A 533 -39.11 -63.91 44.25
CA GLU A 533 -39.28 -62.44 44.01
C GLU A 533 -38.58 -61.42 44.98
N PRO A 534 -38.83 -60.06 44.97
CA PRO A 534 -39.31 -59.11 43.92
C PRO A 534 -38.65 -57.68 43.93
N LYS A 535 -38.88 -56.86 42.88
CA LYS A 535 -39.53 -55.51 42.88
C LYS A 535 -38.99 -54.45 41.88
N ALA A 536 -39.97 -53.91 41.14
CA ALA A 536 -40.23 -52.50 40.79
C ALA A 536 -39.63 -51.90 39.49
N ASN A 537 -40.57 -51.67 38.56
CA ASN A 537 -40.58 -50.77 37.41
C ASN A 537 -40.09 -49.34 37.70
N LEU A 538 -39.59 -48.64 36.66
CA LEU A 538 -40.17 -47.38 36.15
C LEU A 538 -39.45 -46.89 34.87
N ARG A 539 -40.24 -46.69 33.81
CA ARG A 539 -39.92 -45.90 32.61
C ARG A 539 -40.00 -44.40 32.93
N SER A 540 -39.19 -43.57 32.30
CA SER A 540 -39.36 -42.11 32.25
C SER A 540 -39.31 -41.59 30.82
N ALA A 541 -40.28 -40.73 30.49
CA ALA A 541 -40.50 -40.00 29.24
C ALA A 541 -39.74 -38.64 29.24
N PRO A 542 -39.72 -37.88 28.11
CA PRO A 542 -38.81 -36.77 27.85
C PRO A 542 -39.36 -35.37 28.23
N LEU A 543 -38.48 -34.38 28.35
CA LEU A 543 -38.85 -32.97 28.53
C LEU A 543 -38.13 -32.04 27.54
N GLU A 544 -38.95 -31.16 26.98
CA GLU A 544 -38.74 -30.06 26.05
C GLU A 544 -38.25 -28.78 26.77
N ASN A 545 -37.47 -27.92 26.09
CA ASN A 545 -37.70 -26.46 26.01
C ASN A 545 -36.51 -25.68 25.45
N GLY A 546 -36.78 -24.85 24.44
CA GLY A 546 -35.99 -23.68 24.08
C GLY A 546 -36.71 -22.39 24.51
N LEU A 547 -35.98 -21.28 24.70
CA LEU A 547 -36.58 -19.96 24.92
C LEU A 547 -35.66 -18.80 24.47
N SER A 548 -36.28 -17.80 23.83
CA SER A 548 -35.96 -16.36 23.89
C SER A 548 -37.18 -15.58 23.35
N PRO A 549 -37.37 -14.24 23.54
CA PRO A 549 -36.68 -13.18 24.31
C PRO A 549 -37.61 -12.25 25.17
N SER A 550 -37.02 -11.27 25.91
CA SER A 550 -37.66 -10.29 26.85
C SER A 550 -38.45 -9.11 26.20
N PRO A 551 -39.18 -8.22 26.96
CA PRO A 551 -38.55 -7.01 27.56
C PRO A 551 -39.19 -6.34 28.84
N ALA A 552 -38.34 -5.54 29.51
CA ALA A 552 -38.55 -4.27 30.30
C ALA A 552 -39.22 -4.19 31.71
N VAL A 553 -38.48 -3.52 32.64
CA VAL A 553 -38.84 -2.42 33.60
C VAL A 553 -38.15 -2.56 34.98
N THR A 554 -37.47 -1.49 35.42
CA THR A 554 -36.83 -1.21 36.74
C THR A 554 -37.60 -0.09 37.49
N PRO A 555 -37.24 0.41 38.70
CA PRO A 555 -36.44 -0.13 39.84
C PRO A 555 -37.10 0.15 41.23
N ARG A 556 -36.61 -0.49 42.33
CA ARG A 556 -36.65 0.11 43.68
C ARG A 556 -35.41 -0.21 44.53
N THR A 557 -35.03 0.81 45.27
CA THR A 557 -33.94 1.07 46.23
C THR A 557 -34.01 0.24 47.52
N LEU A 558 -32.86 0.07 48.20
CA LEU A 558 -32.70 0.24 49.66
C LEU A 558 -31.20 0.35 50.05
N THR A 559 -30.97 1.17 51.07
CA THR A 559 -29.70 1.72 51.58
C THR A 559 -29.20 1.01 52.84
N ASN A 560 -27.87 0.95 53.06
CA ASN A 560 -27.16 1.43 54.27
C ASN A 560 -25.76 0.77 54.47
N THR A 561 -24.77 1.62 54.78
CA THR A 561 -23.41 1.38 55.30
C THR A 561 -23.40 1.55 56.85
N PRO A 562 -22.26 1.60 57.58
CA PRO A 562 -21.08 0.69 57.67
C PRO A 562 -20.70 0.38 59.15
N GLN A 563 -19.78 -0.56 59.45
CA GLN A 563 -18.88 -0.47 60.63
C GLN A 563 -17.73 -1.48 60.65
N SER A 564 -16.62 -1.04 61.25
CA SER A 564 -15.28 -1.62 61.36
C SER A 564 -15.08 -2.59 62.53
N ALA A 565 -14.14 -3.54 62.44
CA ALA A 565 -13.13 -3.81 63.47
C ALA A 565 -12.13 -4.92 63.06
N THR A 566 -10.88 -4.68 63.46
CA THR A 566 -9.61 -5.43 63.32
C THR A 566 -9.49 -6.67 64.21
N THR A 567 -8.79 -7.73 63.77
CA THR A 567 -7.65 -8.38 64.47
C THR A 567 -7.06 -9.57 63.68
N GLU A 568 -5.79 -9.86 63.95
CA GLU A 568 -4.78 -10.56 63.15
C GLU A 568 -4.48 -12.00 63.70
N PRO A 569 -3.44 -12.78 63.26
CA PRO A 569 -3.64 -14.09 62.60
C PRO A 569 -2.93 -15.30 63.28
N THR A 570 -3.17 -16.53 62.79
CA THR A 570 -2.27 -17.69 63.01
C THR A 570 -2.05 -18.50 61.72
N LYS A 571 -0.77 -18.88 61.51
CA LYS A 571 -0.13 -19.54 60.34
C LYS A 571 -0.40 -21.07 60.31
N PRO A 572 -0.23 -21.79 59.17
CA PRO A 572 1.09 -22.36 58.86
C PRO A 572 1.47 -22.45 57.36
N ALA A 573 2.67 -22.98 57.14
CA ALA A 573 3.62 -22.79 56.04
C ALA A 573 3.34 -23.48 54.69
N ALA A 574 3.69 -22.73 53.63
CA ALA A 574 4.54 -23.05 52.47
C ALA A 574 4.10 -24.12 51.45
N LYS A 575 3.66 -23.64 50.27
CA LYS A 575 4.10 -24.16 48.96
C LYS A 575 4.51 -22.98 48.07
N THR A 576 5.64 -23.17 47.42
CA THR A 576 6.46 -22.19 46.70
C THR A 576 5.88 -21.98 45.30
N GLU A 577 4.89 -21.11 45.15
CA GLU A 577 4.38 -20.74 43.82
C GLU A 577 3.55 -19.44 43.84
N ASP A 578 4.06 -18.32 44.42
CA ASP A 578 3.38 -17.02 44.21
C ASP A 578 4.19 -15.73 44.54
N MET A 579 5.47 -15.64 44.17
CA MET A 579 6.28 -14.42 44.47
C MET A 579 6.11 -13.26 43.48
N VAL A 580 5.45 -13.45 42.34
CA VAL A 580 5.21 -12.37 41.36
C VAL A 580 3.87 -11.68 41.62
N GLN A 581 2.88 -12.40 42.14
CA GLN A 581 1.54 -11.87 42.35
C GLN A 581 1.44 -11.02 43.65
N SER A 582 2.30 -11.25 44.64
CA SER A 582 2.30 -10.47 45.89
C SER A 582 2.97 -9.09 45.78
N VAL A 583 3.83 -8.85 44.79
CA VAL A 583 4.52 -7.56 44.61
C VAL A 583 3.66 -6.56 43.81
N LEU A 584 2.73 -7.06 43.00
CA LEU A 584 1.88 -6.23 42.12
C LEU A 584 0.57 -5.78 42.77
N ILE A 585 0.17 -6.35 43.92
CA ILE A 585 -1.14 -6.07 44.52
C ILE A 585 -1.14 -4.84 45.46
N ASP A 586 0.03 -4.35 45.89
CA ASP A 586 0.10 -3.23 46.85
C ASP A 586 0.75 -1.92 46.32
N MET A 587 0.89 -1.77 45.00
CA MET A 587 1.12 -0.43 44.43
C MET A 587 -0.22 0.26 44.16
N LYS A 588 -0.70 1.03 45.15
CA LYS A 588 -1.75 2.02 44.89
C LYS A 588 -1.25 2.98 43.81
N ALA A 589 -1.86 2.90 42.63
CA ALA A 589 -1.63 3.85 41.55
C ALA A 589 -1.95 5.26 42.08
N ALA A 590 -0.94 6.14 42.05
CA ALA A 590 -1.10 7.52 42.46
C ALA A 590 -2.20 8.18 41.60
N THR A 591 -3.10 8.89 42.27
CA THR A 591 -4.22 9.56 41.61
C THR A 591 -3.71 10.65 40.67
N LEU A 592 -4.54 11.03 39.70
CA LEU A 592 -4.16 12.00 38.67
C LEU A 592 -3.83 13.38 39.27
N GLU A 593 -4.47 13.74 40.39
CA GLU A 593 -4.17 14.91 41.20
C GLU A 593 -2.81 14.81 41.93
N GLU A 594 -2.43 13.63 42.44
CA GLU A 594 -1.13 13.41 43.10
C GLU A 594 0.03 13.47 42.10
N LEU A 595 -0.14 12.90 40.89
CA LEU A 595 0.85 13.01 39.82
C LEU A 595 1.04 14.46 39.36
N ARG A 596 -0.04 15.26 39.28
CA ARG A 596 0.03 16.67 38.90
C ARG A 596 0.81 17.53 39.90
N GLN A 597 0.82 17.15 41.17
CA GLN A 597 1.55 17.85 42.22
C GLN A 597 2.99 17.33 42.41
N HIS A 598 3.34 16.22 41.75
CA HIS A 598 4.66 15.62 41.86
C HIS A 598 5.76 16.57 41.36
N LYS A 599 6.76 16.84 42.20
CA LYS A 599 7.80 17.86 41.95
C LYS A 599 8.51 17.70 40.60
N LEU A 600 8.75 16.47 40.16
CA LEU A 600 9.38 16.19 38.86
C LEU A 600 8.46 16.54 37.69
N ILE A 601 7.17 16.20 37.78
CA ILE A 601 6.17 16.50 36.73
C ILE A 601 5.94 18.01 36.63
N VAL A 602 5.83 18.70 37.76
CA VAL A 602 5.71 20.17 37.79
C VAL A 602 6.95 20.84 37.20
N ARG A 603 8.14 20.30 37.45
CA ARG A 603 9.41 20.82 36.88
C ARG A 603 9.45 20.65 35.36
N GLU A 604 9.06 19.49 34.86
CA GLU A 604 8.98 19.19 33.43
C GLU A 604 7.91 20.04 32.73
N GLN A 605 6.72 20.20 33.33
CA GLN A 605 5.68 21.10 32.82
C GLN A 605 6.16 22.55 32.74
N LYS A 606 6.89 23.04 33.74
CA LYS A 606 7.52 24.38 33.69
C LYS A 606 8.63 24.47 32.64
N ARG A 607 9.32 23.38 32.30
CA ARG A 607 10.30 23.35 31.21
C ARG A 607 9.58 23.43 29.85
N HIS A 608 8.59 22.57 29.62
CA HIS A 608 7.79 22.56 28.39
C HIS A 608 7.06 23.89 28.15
N TYR A 609 6.53 24.52 29.20
CA TYR A 609 5.89 25.83 29.06
C TYR A 609 6.88 26.93 28.64
N ARG A 610 8.12 26.87 29.13
CA ARG A 610 9.19 27.80 28.71
C ARG A 610 9.60 27.58 27.26
N GLU A 611 9.86 26.33 26.88
CA GLU A 611 10.19 25.96 25.50
C GLU A 611 9.08 26.36 24.52
N MET A 612 7.81 26.13 24.88
CA MET A 612 6.65 26.54 24.09
C MET A 612 6.59 28.05 23.91
N LYS A 613 6.83 28.83 24.98
CA LYS A 613 6.86 30.29 24.93
C LYS A 613 7.99 30.81 24.02
N ASP A 614 9.15 30.15 24.02
CA ASP A 614 10.27 30.51 23.17
C ASP A 614 10.03 30.14 21.70
N VAL A 615 9.34 29.04 21.43
CA VAL A 615 8.87 28.67 20.08
C VAL A 615 7.86 29.70 19.57
N VAL A 616 6.87 30.08 20.37
CA VAL A 616 5.86 31.10 20.00
C VAL A 616 6.54 32.44 19.69
N LYS A 617 7.51 32.87 20.51
CA LYS A 617 8.29 34.10 20.25
C LYS A 617 9.09 34.02 18.95
N ARG A 618 9.74 32.89 18.67
CA ARG A 618 10.48 32.67 17.41
C ARG A 618 9.55 32.69 16.20
N HIS A 619 8.37 32.09 16.33
CA HIS A 619 7.35 32.10 15.28
C HIS A 619 6.84 33.53 15.03
N GLN A 620 6.46 34.28 16.08
CA GLN A 620 6.03 35.67 15.96
C GLN A 620 7.10 36.56 15.30
N LYS A 621 8.37 36.39 15.67
CA LYS A 621 9.49 37.13 15.05
C LYS A 621 9.61 36.83 13.55
N LYS A 622 9.56 35.55 13.15
CA LYS A 622 9.60 35.15 11.73
C LYS A 622 8.40 35.68 10.95
N THR A 623 7.20 35.66 11.55
CA THR A 623 5.99 36.20 10.92
C THR A 623 6.11 37.71 10.70
N LEU A 624 6.64 38.46 11.68
CA LEU A 624 6.91 39.90 11.55
C LEU A 624 7.94 40.20 10.47
N GLU A 625 9.01 39.41 10.37
CA GLU A 625 10.02 39.54 9.32
C GLU A 625 9.43 39.29 7.92
N MET A 626 8.60 38.24 7.78
CA MET A 626 7.92 37.91 6.53
C MET A 626 6.93 39.00 6.08
N VAL A 627 6.15 39.55 7.03
CA VAL A 627 5.22 40.65 6.75
C VAL A 627 5.99 41.90 6.31
N LYS A 628 7.12 42.21 6.95
CA LYS A 628 7.98 43.33 6.57
C LYS A 628 8.58 43.14 5.18
N GLU A 629 9.01 41.92 4.84
CA GLU A 629 9.53 41.60 3.51
C GLU A 629 8.44 41.74 2.43
N GLN A 630 7.23 41.22 2.68
CA GLN A 630 6.08 41.37 1.77
C GLN A 630 5.70 42.84 1.57
N THR A 631 5.68 43.63 2.65
CA THR A 631 5.39 45.08 2.57
C THR A 631 6.44 45.80 1.74
N THR A 632 7.71 45.41 1.88
CA THR A 632 8.81 45.98 1.09
C THR A 632 8.68 45.63 -0.40
N LYS A 633 8.37 44.37 -0.73
CA LYS A 633 8.13 43.92 -2.11
C LYS A 633 6.92 44.62 -2.74
N TYR A 634 5.85 44.78 -1.97
CA TYR A 634 4.64 45.50 -2.40
C TYR A 634 4.96 46.96 -2.74
N ASN A 635 5.69 47.66 -1.85
CA ASN A 635 6.08 49.06 -2.08
C ASN A 635 7.02 49.20 -3.29
N GLN A 636 7.93 48.26 -3.50
CA GLN A 636 8.79 48.24 -4.70
C GLN A 636 7.98 48.06 -5.98
N ALA A 637 7.03 47.12 -6.00
CA ALA A 637 6.14 46.88 -7.13
C ALA A 637 5.27 48.11 -7.42
N GLN A 638 4.72 48.75 -6.39
CA GLN A 638 3.93 49.97 -6.53
C GLN A 638 4.76 51.14 -7.08
N ASN A 639 6.00 51.31 -6.59
CA ASN A 639 6.92 52.33 -7.12
C ASN A 639 7.31 52.07 -8.58
N GLN A 640 7.52 50.81 -8.96
CA GLN A 640 7.82 50.43 -10.33
C GLN A 640 6.62 50.65 -11.26
N HIS A 641 5.41 50.35 -10.79
CA HIS A 641 4.16 50.64 -11.50
C HIS A 641 3.99 52.15 -11.74
N THR A 642 4.16 52.97 -10.70
CA THR A 642 4.08 54.44 -10.82
C THR A 642 5.14 55.01 -11.76
N ARG A 643 6.38 54.48 -11.74
CA ARG A 643 7.44 54.88 -12.69
C ARG A 643 7.07 54.54 -14.12
N ARG A 644 6.55 53.33 -14.39
CA ARG A 644 6.08 52.91 -15.72
C ARG A 644 4.91 53.77 -16.20
N HIS A 645 3.96 54.06 -15.32
CA HIS A 645 2.82 54.92 -15.61
C HIS A 645 3.25 56.35 -15.98
N ASN A 646 4.17 56.94 -15.22
CA ASN A 646 4.70 58.27 -15.51
C ASN A 646 5.54 58.32 -16.79
N ALA A 647 6.28 57.26 -17.10
CA ALA A 647 7.00 57.14 -18.37
C ALA A 647 6.04 57.12 -19.57
N LEU A 648 4.94 56.35 -19.47
CA LEU A 648 3.90 56.28 -20.50
C LEU A 648 3.20 57.63 -20.73
N LEU A 649 2.95 58.40 -19.66
CA LEU A 649 2.39 59.76 -19.75
C LEU A 649 3.35 60.74 -20.43
N LYS A 650 4.66 60.67 -20.16
CA LYS A 650 5.68 61.51 -20.82
C LYS A 650 5.81 61.22 -22.31
N THR A 651 5.70 59.95 -22.74
CA THR A 651 5.65 59.58 -24.17
C THR A 651 4.40 60.09 -24.86
N LYS A 652 3.25 60.13 -24.18
CA LYS A 652 2.01 60.72 -24.75
C LYS A 652 2.08 62.24 -24.91
N GLN A 653 2.86 62.96 -24.10
CA GLN A 653 3.07 64.40 -24.26
C GLN A 653 4.04 64.74 -25.39
N HIS A 654 5.07 63.92 -25.64
CA HIS A 654 6.01 64.14 -26.75
C HIS A 654 5.43 63.78 -28.14
N GLY A 655 4.36 62.99 -28.19
CA GLY A 655 3.63 62.68 -29.44
C GLY A 655 2.63 63.75 -29.88
N LYS A 656 2.50 64.88 -29.16
CA LYS A 656 1.60 66.00 -29.52
C LYS A 656 2.33 67.25 -30.04
N THR A 657 3.65 67.20 -30.20
CA THR A 657 4.48 68.31 -30.70
C THR A 657 5.36 67.88 -31.89
N ARG A 658 4.79 67.11 -32.81
CA ARG A 658 5.35 66.88 -34.14
C ARG A 658 4.27 66.93 -35.19
#